data_AF-A0A8C8H344-F1
#
_entry.id   AF-A0A8C8H344-F1
#
_cell.length_a   1.000
_cell.length_b   1.000
_cell.length_c   1.000
_cell.angle_alpha   90.00
_cell.angle_beta   90.00
_cell.angle_gamma   90.00
#
_symmetry.space_group_name_H-M   'P 1'
#
loop_
_entity.id
_entity.type
_entity.pdbx_description
1 polymer ?
#
loop_
_entity_poly.entity_id
_entity_poly.type
_entity_poly.pdbx_seq_one_letter_code
_entity_poly.pdbx_strand_id
1 'polypeptide(L)'
;MQTTDIGNKEEGKVWHRKPTPSNTGIMVTVIRSAAAYQSKTVRFLHVTFDTTGDSFLAGDHHGNIYVLDITRNRFRLVQKTGQACTALAFNLRRTTEFLVALADYSIKCFDKDTKQLVSWMRGHEGAVSSVSVHGSGRYAISTSADTAQKLNVRQSVGIQRVFFLPLGNTILSCFNDDSIFAWESDTLFCKYQLPVPDEGPRIHYKAFAVTRDGKILAAGGRSNLLHLWCLDTRQLLRVVQMPPKVRTVRQLEFLPDSFDGGASQTLGVLSQDGVMRFINIQTCKLLFNIGSHDDAITSATISPNGRHIVTIMDNGSLNIYSVQCLTQDYNKPPPSLVKVVSEGECSALTMKVKSEGVQRPAKNPGRRVKTKFLRPPAVPMTEDKENELPDGLNKKRLVTLLKAFGEYPAKYRMFVWRSLLRLPENHAAFSSLTDKGLHSAYLSIQERYPIKSHKLQRGLQRVLSALAHWAAIFGETDYLPLMAFPFVKLFQNNPLLCFEVVATTIVNWCQHWFEYFPNPPLNVLSMAENVLAHHDKELLQHLIDCGVTSQLYVWPLLETLFSEVLTRDEWLKLFDNVFSNHPAFLLVSVVSYVTCCRAPLLLCSHKEDFEYFFHHRNNLDVSSVIKETYRLMESTPADIHPRNMLDDFQPLTRGQYPVFNKYPTYIVEYQSQERERIRQQEVDYLRERQAVQELRAKAVQRQAEDEAWYTQQEILQQAEEKRRDILQQEESKLAEQRTRLTAMKRELKVKELQLMDAARRRFLKQQQDQRLTELHRLDEQIQRKMNTRDQETAAAVQDIQVRQMELEAQRRLFEQQLAKEQVRVTQEVRAEVDTRRHRSEVEETTFQHLLNNDTDVSLGTNKVSVHLLYTSRD
;
A
#
# COMPACT_ATOMS: atom_id res chain seq x y z
N MET A 1 44.52 -16.08 23.74
CA MET A 1 43.04 -15.97 23.84
C MET A 1 42.63 -16.09 25.30
N GLN A 2 41.45 -15.59 25.68
CA GLN A 2 40.84 -15.89 26.98
C GLN A 2 39.57 -16.73 26.76
N THR A 3 39.56 -17.94 27.30
CA THR A 3 38.39 -18.81 27.31
C THR A 3 37.64 -18.64 28.64
N THR A 4 36.31 -18.55 28.57
CA THR A 4 35.42 -18.40 29.73
C THR A 4 34.33 -19.47 29.67
N ASP A 5 34.29 -20.35 30.68
CA ASP A 5 33.21 -21.33 30.82
C ASP A 5 32.06 -20.77 31.69
N ILE A 6 30.85 -20.74 31.14
CA ILE A 6 29.63 -20.35 31.85
C ILE A 6 29.19 -21.46 32.83
N GLY A 7 29.38 -22.72 32.45
CA GLY A 7 28.87 -23.90 33.16
C GLY A 7 27.35 -23.84 33.39
N ASN A 8 26.94 -23.97 34.65
CA ASN A 8 25.54 -23.84 35.08
C ASN A 8 25.29 -22.55 35.90
N LYS A 9 26.12 -21.51 35.75
CA LYS A 9 25.97 -20.25 36.49
C LYS A 9 24.86 -19.38 35.89
N GLU A 10 24.01 -18.82 36.74
CA GLU A 10 22.92 -17.93 36.27
C GLU A 10 23.37 -16.48 36.05
N GLU A 11 24.46 -16.01 36.66
CA GLU A 11 25.17 -14.81 36.22
C GLU A 11 26.68 -14.89 36.49
N GLY A 12 27.45 -14.03 35.83
CA GLY A 12 28.90 -13.96 35.97
C GLY A 12 29.53 -12.91 35.06
N LYS A 13 30.84 -13.02 34.83
CA LYS A 13 31.61 -12.13 33.94
C LYS A 13 31.94 -12.85 32.64
N VAL A 14 31.95 -12.13 31.51
CA VAL A 14 32.33 -12.68 30.20
C VAL A 14 33.86 -12.88 30.10
N TRP A 15 34.64 -12.10 30.86
CA TRP A 15 36.08 -12.27 31.02
C TRP A 15 36.60 -11.83 32.40
N HIS A 16 37.68 -12.45 32.87
CA HIS A 16 38.29 -12.13 34.17
C HIS A 16 39.33 -10.99 34.12
N ARG A 17 39.91 -10.70 32.94
CA ARG A 17 40.77 -9.54 32.67
C ARG A 17 40.30 -8.89 31.37
N LYS A 18 40.40 -7.57 31.23
CA LYS A 18 40.01 -6.91 29.97
C LYS A 18 40.87 -7.49 28.84
N PRO A 19 40.28 -8.11 27.79
CA PRO A 19 41.06 -8.79 26.77
C PRO A 19 41.88 -7.78 25.96
N THR A 20 43.18 -8.00 25.88
CA THR A 20 44.00 -7.49 24.78
C THR A 20 43.81 -8.45 23.60
N PRO A 21 43.25 -7.99 22.47
CA PRO A 21 43.00 -8.84 21.31
C PRO A 21 44.34 -9.35 20.74
N SER A 22 44.36 -10.62 20.34
CA SER A 22 45.51 -11.21 19.64
C SER A 22 45.51 -10.85 18.14
N ASN A 23 46.60 -11.15 17.43
CA ASN A 23 46.73 -11.05 15.95
C ASN A 23 45.68 -11.88 15.16
N THR A 24 44.73 -12.52 15.84
CA THR A 24 43.59 -13.26 15.27
C THR A 24 42.26 -12.54 15.46
N GLY A 25 42.26 -11.31 15.99
CA GLY A 25 41.07 -10.49 16.27
C GLY A 25 40.17 -10.97 17.42
N ILE A 26 40.34 -12.21 17.89
CA ILE A 26 39.55 -12.82 18.97
C ILE A 26 39.83 -12.10 20.29
N MET A 27 38.76 -11.61 20.92
CA MET A 27 38.77 -11.08 22.28
C MET A 27 38.60 -12.23 23.30
N VAL A 28 37.53 -13.02 23.15
CA VAL A 28 37.10 -14.04 24.12
C VAL A 28 36.39 -15.20 23.42
N THR A 29 36.65 -16.41 23.91
CA THR A 29 35.89 -17.63 23.58
C THR A 29 35.00 -17.98 24.77
N VAL A 30 33.69 -18.12 24.55
CA VAL A 30 32.72 -18.49 25.58
C VAL A 30 32.23 -19.91 25.32
N ILE A 31 32.38 -20.78 26.32
CA ILE A 31 32.02 -22.21 26.27
C ILE A 31 31.00 -22.48 27.38
N ARG A 32 30.15 -23.49 27.21
CA ARG A 32 29.33 -24.04 28.30
C ARG A 32 29.60 -25.54 28.47
N SER A 33 30.24 -25.93 29.57
CA SER A 33 30.39 -27.35 29.92
C SER A 33 29.19 -27.87 30.72
N ALA A 34 28.72 -29.07 30.39
CA ALA A 34 27.87 -29.85 31.30
C ALA A 34 28.71 -30.40 32.47
N ALA A 35 28.10 -30.64 33.63
CA ALA A 35 28.85 -30.88 34.86
C ALA A 35 29.34 -32.34 35.04
N ALA A 36 30.52 -32.44 35.66
CA ALA A 36 31.09 -33.59 36.37
C ALA A 36 31.63 -34.81 35.59
N TYR A 37 30.89 -35.46 34.66
CA TYR A 37 31.27 -36.82 34.22
C TYR A 37 31.33 -37.13 32.71
N GLN A 38 30.98 -36.22 31.80
CA GLN A 38 31.20 -36.43 30.35
C GLN A 38 31.66 -35.15 29.64
N SER A 39 32.58 -35.31 28.69
CA SER A 39 33.24 -34.24 27.90
C SER A 39 32.35 -33.59 26.82
N LYS A 40 31.05 -33.42 27.09
CA LYS A 40 30.07 -32.88 26.13
C LYS A 40 29.84 -31.38 26.38
N THR A 41 30.29 -30.55 25.44
CA THR A 41 29.98 -29.12 25.42
C THR A 41 28.51 -28.90 25.09
N VAL A 42 27.86 -27.97 25.80
CA VAL A 42 26.50 -27.53 25.49
C VAL A 42 26.57 -26.52 24.35
N ARG A 43 26.19 -26.95 23.15
CA ARG A 43 26.21 -26.10 21.94
C ARG A 43 25.20 -24.97 21.99
N PHE A 44 25.66 -23.75 21.70
CA PHE A 44 24.82 -22.65 21.25
C PHE A 44 24.32 -22.87 19.82
N LEU A 45 23.14 -22.35 19.48
CA LEU A 45 22.51 -22.51 18.16
C LEU A 45 22.24 -21.17 17.46
N HIS A 46 21.81 -20.15 18.21
CA HIS A 46 21.44 -18.85 17.68
C HIS A 46 21.97 -17.71 18.55
N VAL A 47 22.39 -16.62 17.91
CA VAL A 47 22.84 -15.38 18.55
C VAL A 47 22.19 -14.19 17.84
N THR A 48 21.82 -13.14 18.58
CA THR A 48 21.31 -11.89 18.01
C THR A 48 21.68 -10.68 18.87
N PHE A 49 22.08 -9.57 18.24
CA PHE A 49 22.50 -8.34 18.92
C PHE A 49 21.35 -7.37 19.22
N ASP A 50 21.53 -6.58 20.28
CA ASP A 50 20.68 -5.43 20.56
C ASP A 50 20.98 -4.21 19.66
N THR A 51 20.05 -3.25 19.61
CA THR A 51 20.15 -2.00 18.83
C THR A 51 21.44 -1.22 19.07
N THR A 52 22.04 -1.35 20.25
CA THR A 52 23.25 -0.62 20.65
C THR A 52 24.53 -1.29 20.14
N GLY A 53 24.49 -2.61 19.93
CA GLY A 53 25.67 -3.43 19.65
C GLY A 53 26.55 -3.71 20.88
N ASP A 54 26.09 -3.35 22.08
CA ASP A 54 26.81 -3.50 23.35
C ASP A 54 26.38 -4.77 24.12
N SER A 55 25.20 -5.33 23.81
CA SER A 55 24.74 -6.62 24.34
C SER A 55 24.11 -7.55 23.28
N PHE A 56 24.15 -8.86 23.53
CA PHE A 56 23.56 -9.87 22.65
C PHE A 56 22.87 -11.00 23.42
N LEU A 57 21.92 -11.67 22.78
CA LEU A 57 21.36 -12.95 23.22
C LEU A 57 22.14 -14.12 22.63
N ALA A 58 22.28 -15.19 23.39
CA ALA A 58 22.69 -16.50 22.91
C ALA A 58 21.73 -17.59 23.44
N GLY A 59 21.15 -18.37 22.53
CA GLY A 59 20.28 -19.51 22.85
C GLY A 59 21.01 -20.84 22.64
N ASP A 60 20.92 -21.74 23.63
CA ASP A 60 21.47 -23.09 23.53
C ASP A 60 20.44 -24.17 23.15
N HIS A 61 20.93 -25.33 22.75
CA HIS A 61 20.08 -26.44 22.30
C HIS A 61 19.25 -27.11 23.41
N HIS A 62 19.45 -26.72 24.68
CA HIS A 62 18.60 -27.11 25.81
C HIS A 62 17.51 -26.05 26.11
N GLY A 63 17.46 -24.95 25.35
CA GLY A 63 16.51 -23.86 25.55
C GLY A 63 16.90 -22.87 26.66
N ASN A 64 18.18 -22.79 27.03
CA ASN A 64 18.64 -21.77 27.96
C ASN A 64 19.06 -20.52 27.17
N ILE A 65 18.56 -19.36 27.58
CA ILE A 65 18.75 -18.09 26.86
C ILE A 65 19.53 -17.12 27.73
N TYR A 66 20.73 -16.79 27.27
CA TYR A 66 21.66 -15.91 27.98
C TYR A 66 21.71 -14.53 27.33
N VAL A 67 21.70 -13.47 28.14
CA VAL A 67 22.14 -12.13 27.75
C VAL A 67 23.62 -12.00 28.09
N LEU A 68 24.42 -11.53 27.14
CA LEU A 68 25.83 -11.19 27.32
C LEU A 68 26.03 -9.71 27.02
N ASP A 69 26.42 -8.94 28.04
CA ASP A 69 26.73 -7.52 27.97
C ASP A 69 28.26 -7.35 27.88
N ILE A 70 28.72 -6.94 26.70
CA ILE A 70 30.13 -6.79 26.36
C ILE A 70 30.71 -5.57 27.11
N THR A 71 29.96 -4.47 27.20
CA THR A 71 30.47 -3.23 27.84
C THR A 71 30.59 -3.35 29.34
N ARG A 72 29.60 -3.96 30.00
CA ARG A 72 29.60 -4.17 31.46
C ARG A 72 30.34 -5.44 31.87
N ASN A 73 30.79 -6.25 30.91
CA ASN A 73 31.46 -7.54 31.12
C ASN A 73 30.64 -8.45 32.06
N ARG A 74 29.40 -8.74 31.68
CA ARG A 74 28.53 -9.67 32.41
C ARG A 74 27.75 -10.59 31.47
N PHE A 75 27.54 -11.84 31.90
CA PHE A 75 26.50 -12.71 31.34
C PHE A 75 25.40 -12.93 32.37
N ARG A 76 24.18 -13.18 31.90
CA ARG A 76 23.01 -13.56 32.70
C ARG A 76 22.15 -14.58 31.96
N LEU A 77 21.77 -15.65 32.64
CA LEU A 77 20.70 -16.53 32.20
C LEU A 77 19.35 -15.84 32.46
N VAL A 78 18.62 -15.54 31.40
CA VAL A 78 17.28 -14.92 31.48
C VAL A 78 16.23 -16.00 31.66
N GLN A 79 16.14 -16.94 30.71
CA GLN A 79 15.06 -17.92 30.65
C GLN A 79 15.58 -19.33 30.38
N LYS A 80 14.87 -20.31 30.95
CA LYS A 80 14.95 -21.73 30.59
C LYS A 80 13.62 -22.09 29.91
N THR A 81 13.61 -22.37 28.61
CA THR A 81 12.39 -22.72 27.86
C THR A 81 12.16 -24.23 27.77
N GLY A 82 13.20 -25.04 28.04
CA GLY A 82 13.16 -26.50 27.95
C GLY A 82 13.14 -27.07 26.53
N GLN A 83 13.24 -26.21 25.50
CA GLN A 83 13.22 -26.59 24.09
C GLN A 83 14.24 -25.76 23.31
N ALA A 84 14.90 -26.37 22.32
CA ALA A 84 15.79 -25.65 21.42
C ALA A 84 15.06 -24.46 20.75
N CYS A 85 15.74 -23.31 20.73
CA CYS A 85 15.28 -22.15 19.98
C CYS A 85 15.59 -22.36 18.49
N THR A 86 14.69 -21.97 17.60
CA THR A 86 14.88 -22.04 16.12
C THR A 86 15.17 -20.68 15.49
N ALA A 87 14.77 -19.60 16.18
CA ALA A 87 15.15 -18.23 15.85
C ALA A 87 15.08 -17.36 17.12
N LEU A 88 15.91 -16.32 17.16
CA LEU A 88 15.89 -15.26 18.17
C LEU A 88 15.81 -13.91 17.46
N ALA A 89 15.02 -12.98 18.00
CA ALA A 89 15.01 -11.60 17.53
C ALA A 89 14.96 -10.62 18.70
N PHE A 90 15.91 -9.68 18.71
CA PHE A 90 15.91 -8.51 19.59
C PHE A 90 15.18 -7.33 18.92
N ASN A 91 15.15 -6.18 19.61
CA ASN A 91 14.78 -4.87 19.04
C ASN A 91 13.27 -4.64 18.84
N LEU A 92 12.45 -5.14 19.77
CA LEU A 92 11.08 -4.69 19.96
C LEU A 92 11.01 -3.25 20.47
N ARG A 93 9.81 -2.65 20.45
CA ARG A 93 9.54 -1.25 20.87
C ARG A 93 10.02 -0.94 22.29
N ARG A 94 10.09 -1.94 23.16
CA ARG A 94 10.77 -1.88 24.47
C ARG A 94 12.11 -2.59 24.35
N THR A 95 13.20 -1.90 24.71
CA THR A 95 14.57 -2.43 24.65
C THR A 95 14.87 -3.55 25.66
N THR A 96 13.90 -3.91 26.50
CA THR A 96 13.96 -5.02 27.46
C THR A 96 13.35 -6.31 26.88
N GLU A 97 12.47 -6.21 25.89
CA GLU A 97 11.70 -7.33 25.33
C GLU A 97 12.41 -7.99 24.13
N PHE A 98 12.29 -9.31 24.02
CA PHE A 98 12.83 -10.10 22.91
C PHE A 98 11.93 -11.27 22.52
N LEU A 99 11.98 -11.67 21.25
CA LEU A 99 11.23 -12.80 20.70
C LEU A 99 12.09 -14.06 20.60
N VAL A 100 11.48 -15.19 20.92
CA VAL A 100 12.05 -16.53 20.87
C VAL A 100 11.10 -17.43 20.09
N ALA A 101 11.54 -17.96 18.95
CA ALA A 101 10.85 -19.06 18.28
C ALA A 101 11.37 -20.39 18.81
N LEU A 102 10.47 -21.34 19.08
CA LEU A 102 10.76 -22.63 19.70
C LEU A 102 10.36 -23.81 18.81
N ALA A 103 10.91 -24.97 19.13
CA ALA A 103 10.59 -26.24 18.45
C ALA A 103 9.12 -26.68 18.58
N ASP A 104 8.33 -26.15 19.52
CA ASP A 104 6.87 -26.34 19.62
C ASP A 104 6.04 -25.44 18.67
N TYR A 105 6.71 -24.77 17.73
CA TYR A 105 6.16 -23.83 16.74
C TYR A 105 5.53 -22.56 17.35
N SER A 106 5.67 -22.35 18.66
CA SER A 106 5.28 -21.10 19.30
C SER A 106 6.39 -20.05 19.20
N ILE A 107 5.98 -18.79 19.24
CA ILE A 107 6.86 -17.63 19.40
C ILE A 107 6.53 -16.99 20.74
N LYS A 108 7.50 -16.94 21.66
CA LYS A 108 7.33 -16.43 23.02
C LYS A 108 8.11 -15.12 23.19
N CYS A 109 7.48 -14.11 23.78
CA CYS A 109 8.06 -12.80 24.08
C CYS A 109 8.42 -12.74 25.56
N PHE A 110 9.68 -12.47 25.87
CA PHE A 110 10.18 -12.38 27.25
C PHE A 110 10.80 -11.01 27.50
N ASP A 111 10.72 -10.54 28.75
CA ASP A 111 11.47 -9.37 29.22
C ASP A 111 12.78 -9.83 29.89
N LYS A 112 13.90 -9.22 29.48
CA LYS A 112 15.25 -9.64 29.89
C LYS A 112 15.63 -9.22 31.31
N ASP A 113 14.99 -8.20 31.86
CA ASP A 113 15.32 -7.60 33.14
C ASP A 113 14.38 -8.10 34.25
N THR A 114 13.10 -8.38 33.95
CA THR A 114 12.17 -9.06 34.88
C THR A 114 12.22 -10.59 34.80
N LYS A 115 12.75 -11.14 33.70
CA LYS A 115 12.72 -12.59 33.36
C LYS A 115 11.31 -13.18 33.19
N GLN A 116 10.29 -12.36 32.93
CA GLN A 116 8.91 -12.83 32.78
C GLN A 116 8.52 -13.05 31.30
N LEU A 117 7.60 -13.98 31.07
CA LEU A 117 6.89 -14.13 29.80
C LEU A 117 5.88 -12.97 29.67
N VAL A 118 6.09 -12.10 28.68
CA VAL A 118 5.22 -10.94 28.41
C VAL A 118 4.02 -11.37 27.56
N SER A 119 4.27 -12.20 26.54
CA SER A 119 3.23 -12.74 25.66
C SER A 119 3.72 -13.97 24.92
N TRP A 120 2.81 -14.70 24.28
CA TRP A 120 3.15 -15.80 23.37
C TRP A 120 2.16 -15.86 22.21
N MET A 121 2.62 -16.44 21.10
CA MET A 121 1.89 -16.55 19.84
C MET A 121 1.99 -17.98 19.32
N ARG A 122 0.91 -18.50 18.73
CA ARG A 122 0.84 -19.81 18.08
C ARG A 122 -0.08 -19.69 16.86
N GLY A 123 0.26 -20.35 15.76
CA GLY A 123 -0.40 -20.16 14.46
C GLY A 123 0.46 -20.48 13.24
N HIS A 124 1.70 -20.95 13.44
CA HIS A 124 2.43 -21.77 12.48
C HIS A 124 2.17 -23.25 12.80
N GLU A 125 2.22 -24.09 11.77
CA GLU A 125 2.03 -25.54 11.85
C GLU A 125 3.35 -26.30 11.64
N GLY A 126 4.39 -25.59 11.17
CA GLY A 126 5.77 -26.03 11.09
C GLY A 126 6.75 -25.11 11.83
N ALA A 127 8.04 -25.47 11.77
CA ALA A 127 9.10 -24.77 12.50
C ALA A 127 9.42 -23.40 11.89
N VAL A 128 9.37 -22.36 12.74
CA VAL A 128 9.73 -20.98 12.36
C VAL A 128 11.23 -20.89 12.09
N SER A 129 11.59 -20.58 10.85
CA SER A 129 12.96 -20.54 10.31
C SER A 129 13.66 -19.19 10.49
N SER A 130 12.91 -18.10 10.59
CA SER A 130 13.46 -16.77 10.90
C SER A 130 12.40 -15.84 11.48
N VAL A 131 12.85 -14.81 12.22
CA VAL A 131 12.02 -13.71 12.71
C VAL A 131 12.72 -12.39 12.36
N SER A 132 12.00 -11.47 11.75
CA SER A 132 12.46 -10.12 11.37
C SER A 132 11.58 -9.07 12.04
N VAL A 133 12.18 -8.10 12.72
CA VAL A 133 11.47 -7.01 13.42
C VAL A 133 11.64 -5.73 12.62
N HIS A 134 10.54 -4.98 12.43
CA HIS A 134 10.56 -3.69 11.73
C HIS A 134 11.31 -2.63 12.57
N GLY A 135 11.98 -1.67 11.93
CA GLY A 135 12.78 -0.63 12.62
C GLY A 135 12.04 0.20 13.68
N SER A 136 10.71 0.25 13.63
CA SER A 136 9.85 0.85 14.68
C SER A 136 9.71 0.02 15.97
N GLY A 137 10.14 -1.25 15.96
CA GLY A 137 9.92 -2.22 17.03
C GLY A 137 8.46 -2.64 17.25
N ARG A 138 7.50 -2.13 16.46
CA ARG A 138 6.05 -2.39 16.60
C ARG A 138 5.58 -3.67 15.91
N TYR A 139 6.24 -4.08 14.84
CA TYR A 139 5.84 -5.21 13.99
C TYR A 139 6.96 -6.22 13.85
N ALA A 140 6.61 -7.50 13.80
CA ALA A 140 7.53 -8.61 13.54
C ALA A 140 6.91 -9.58 12.54
N ILE A 141 7.73 -10.05 11.59
CA ILE A 141 7.38 -11.09 10.61
C ILE A 141 8.15 -12.35 11.00
N SER A 142 7.45 -13.47 10.99
CA SER A 142 8.00 -14.80 11.28
C SER A 142 7.77 -15.72 10.07
N THR A 143 8.82 -16.37 9.58
CA THR A 143 8.73 -17.31 8.45
C THR A 143 8.66 -18.76 8.92
N SER A 144 7.70 -19.51 8.40
CA SER A 144 7.61 -20.98 8.46
C SER A 144 7.41 -21.52 7.05
N ALA A 145 7.59 -22.82 6.80
CA ALA A 145 7.28 -23.44 5.51
C ALA A 145 5.82 -23.14 5.08
N ASP A 146 4.90 -23.20 6.04
CA ASP A 146 3.46 -22.91 5.93
C ASP A 146 3.16 -21.46 5.51
N THR A 147 4.06 -20.50 5.76
CA THR A 147 3.80 -19.08 5.45
C THR A 147 3.68 -18.77 3.96
N ALA A 148 4.16 -19.66 3.09
CA ALA A 148 3.95 -19.56 1.63
C ALA A 148 2.47 -19.42 1.28
N GLN A 149 1.58 -20.18 1.94
CA GLN A 149 0.15 -20.20 1.59
C GLN A 149 -0.56 -18.85 1.80
N LYS A 150 -0.07 -17.98 2.70
CA LYS A 150 -0.75 -16.73 3.11
C LYS A 150 -0.27 -15.47 2.37
N LEU A 151 0.84 -15.55 1.63
CA LEU A 151 1.41 -14.44 0.84
C LEU A 151 1.51 -14.78 -0.67
N ASN A 152 0.74 -15.78 -1.12
CA ASN A 152 0.92 -16.41 -2.42
C ASN A 152 0.33 -15.59 -3.58
N VAL A 153 1.19 -14.97 -4.39
CA VAL A 153 0.85 -14.47 -5.74
C VAL A 153 0.90 -15.59 -6.81
N ARG A 154 1.58 -16.71 -6.54
CA ARG A 154 1.53 -17.95 -7.34
C ARG A 154 1.49 -19.16 -6.42
N GLN A 155 0.45 -19.99 -6.52
CA GLN A 155 0.11 -21.02 -5.53
C GLN A 155 1.12 -22.17 -5.35
N SER A 156 2.22 -22.22 -6.10
CA SER A 156 3.12 -23.37 -6.22
C SER A 156 4.55 -23.16 -5.69
N VAL A 157 4.95 -21.96 -5.25
CA VAL A 157 6.35 -21.67 -4.90
C VAL A 157 6.52 -21.41 -3.39
N GLY A 158 7.38 -22.20 -2.75
CA GLY A 158 7.71 -22.03 -1.34
C GLY A 158 8.54 -20.76 -1.07
N ILE A 159 8.25 -20.09 0.05
CA ILE A 159 9.01 -18.94 0.55
C ILE A 159 10.28 -19.42 1.27
N GLN A 160 11.44 -18.89 0.90
CA GLN A 160 12.73 -19.18 1.54
C GLN A 160 13.04 -18.20 2.68
N ARG A 161 12.65 -16.92 2.56
CA ARG A 161 12.79 -15.91 3.63
C ARG A 161 11.87 -14.69 3.40
N VAL A 162 11.48 -14.01 4.47
CA VAL A 162 10.75 -12.73 4.45
C VAL A 162 11.35 -11.82 5.53
N PHE A 163 11.56 -10.55 5.24
CA PHE A 163 12.10 -9.57 6.20
C PHE A 163 11.74 -8.12 5.84
N PHE A 164 11.74 -7.24 6.84
CA PHE A 164 11.58 -5.80 6.64
C PHE A 164 12.87 -5.15 6.11
N LEU A 165 12.75 -4.15 5.25
CA LEU A 165 13.85 -3.22 4.98
C LEU A 165 14.15 -2.38 6.23
N PRO A 166 15.42 -2.13 6.62
CA PRO A 166 15.75 -1.50 7.91
C PRO A 166 15.18 -0.09 8.15
N LEU A 167 14.85 0.65 7.09
CA LEU A 167 14.29 2.02 7.14
C LEU A 167 12.98 2.21 6.36
N GLY A 168 12.59 1.23 5.55
CA GLY A 168 11.49 1.38 4.60
C GLY A 168 10.20 0.76 5.13
N ASN A 169 9.07 1.35 4.78
CA ASN A 169 7.75 0.71 4.93
C ASN A 169 7.56 -0.38 3.86
N THR A 170 8.50 -1.31 3.80
CA THR A 170 8.61 -2.30 2.73
C THR A 170 9.21 -3.61 3.24
N ILE A 171 8.57 -4.70 2.84
CA ILE A 171 8.92 -6.09 3.14
C ILE A 171 9.51 -6.68 1.86
N LEU A 172 10.62 -7.43 1.97
CA LEU A 172 11.09 -8.32 0.90
C LEU A 172 10.67 -9.76 1.22
N SER A 173 10.11 -10.46 0.23
CA SER A 173 9.92 -11.90 0.25
C SER A 173 10.75 -12.55 -0.84
N CYS A 174 11.57 -13.53 -0.45
CA CYS A 174 12.42 -14.29 -1.36
C CYS A 174 11.91 -15.73 -1.46
N PHE A 175 11.69 -16.19 -2.69
CA PHE A 175 11.09 -17.49 -3.02
C PHE A 175 12.13 -18.52 -3.46
N ASN A 176 11.74 -19.80 -3.47
CA ASN A 176 12.60 -20.94 -3.84
C ASN A 176 12.94 -21.00 -5.35
N ASP A 177 12.29 -20.22 -6.20
CA ASP A 177 12.49 -20.13 -7.66
C ASP A 177 13.48 -19.03 -8.07
N ASP A 178 14.20 -18.46 -7.10
CA ASP A 178 15.03 -17.24 -7.17
C ASP A 178 14.26 -15.92 -7.33
N SER A 179 12.92 -15.90 -7.35
CA SER A 179 12.14 -14.66 -7.40
C SER A 179 12.17 -13.88 -6.08
N ILE A 180 12.29 -12.55 -6.16
CA ILE A 180 12.27 -11.64 -5.01
C ILE A 180 11.25 -10.52 -5.27
N PHE A 181 10.26 -10.41 -4.37
CA PHE A 181 9.18 -9.42 -4.44
C PHE A 181 9.25 -8.44 -3.27
N ALA A 182 8.93 -7.18 -3.53
CA ALA A 182 8.85 -6.09 -2.56
C ALA A 182 7.40 -5.66 -2.35
N TRP A 183 6.98 -5.60 -1.08
CA TRP A 183 5.60 -5.32 -0.66
C TRP A 183 5.57 -4.16 0.32
N GLU A 184 4.50 -3.38 0.32
CA GLU A 184 4.29 -2.35 1.33
C GLU A 184 3.79 -2.95 2.66
N SER A 185 4.33 -2.51 3.82
CA SER A 185 4.04 -3.20 5.09
C SER A 185 2.62 -3.01 5.62
N ASP A 186 1.99 -1.86 5.36
CA ASP A 186 0.65 -1.55 5.90
C ASP A 186 -0.47 -2.13 5.03
N THR A 187 -0.29 -2.13 3.70
CA THR A 187 -1.30 -2.57 2.72
C THR A 187 -1.07 -4.00 2.21
N LEU A 188 0.14 -4.55 2.39
CA LEU A 188 0.63 -5.76 1.74
C LEU A 188 0.51 -5.74 0.20
N PHE A 189 0.46 -4.55 -0.40
CA PHE A 189 0.46 -4.40 -1.85
C PHE A 189 1.85 -4.66 -2.45
N CYS A 190 1.91 -5.42 -3.54
CA CYS A 190 3.16 -5.71 -4.26
C CYS A 190 3.63 -4.47 -5.03
N LYS A 191 4.73 -3.85 -4.58
CA LYS A 191 5.28 -2.61 -5.15
C LYS A 191 6.13 -2.88 -6.41
N TYR A 192 6.94 -3.94 -6.39
CA TYR A 192 7.76 -4.36 -7.53
C TYR A 192 8.34 -5.77 -7.32
N GLN A 193 8.75 -6.41 -8.41
CA GLN A 193 9.64 -7.57 -8.42
C GLN A 193 11.06 -7.10 -8.76
N LEU A 194 12.09 -7.70 -8.17
CA LEU A 194 13.47 -7.47 -8.60
C LEU A 194 13.82 -8.38 -9.80
N PRO A 195 14.60 -7.90 -10.78
CA PRO A 195 15.01 -8.70 -11.92
C PRO A 195 15.94 -9.84 -11.45
N VAL A 196 15.55 -11.07 -11.75
CA VAL A 196 16.44 -12.24 -11.66
C VAL A 196 17.25 -12.28 -12.97
N PRO A 197 18.60 -12.35 -12.94
CA PRO A 197 19.37 -12.44 -14.17
C PRO A 197 19.13 -13.77 -14.88
N ASP A 198 18.58 -13.72 -16.10
CA ASP A 198 18.31 -14.91 -16.93
C ASP A 198 19.60 -15.51 -17.51
N GLU A 199 20.64 -14.70 -17.73
CA GLU A 199 21.95 -15.13 -18.22
C GLU A 199 22.84 -15.64 -17.07
N GLY A 200 22.65 -16.90 -16.66
CA GLY A 200 23.58 -17.56 -15.75
C GLY A 200 23.05 -18.84 -15.07
N PRO A 201 23.92 -19.53 -14.29
CA PRO A 201 23.50 -20.68 -13.49
C PRO A 201 22.64 -20.23 -12.30
N ARG A 202 21.40 -20.75 -12.21
CA ARG A 202 20.45 -20.45 -11.12
C ARG A 202 21.09 -20.63 -9.74
N ILE A 203 21.08 -19.56 -8.94
CA ILE A 203 21.83 -19.49 -7.68
C ILE A 203 21.13 -20.27 -6.57
N HIS A 204 19.79 -20.41 -6.60
CA HIS A 204 19.00 -20.99 -5.52
C HIS A 204 19.32 -20.30 -4.18
N TYR A 205 18.99 -19.00 -4.09
CA TYR A 205 19.33 -18.13 -2.97
C TYR A 205 18.86 -18.71 -1.63
N LYS A 206 19.69 -18.58 -0.59
CA LYS A 206 19.39 -19.00 0.79
C LYS A 206 19.84 -17.97 1.81
N ALA A 207 20.95 -17.29 1.52
CA ALA A 207 21.48 -16.20 2.31
C ALA A 207 21.05 -14.86 1.69
N PHE A 208 20.57 -13.95 2.53
CA PHE A 208 20.16 -12.60 2.15
C PHE A 208 20.64 -11.61 3.21
N ALA A 209 21.14 -10.46 2.78
CA ALA A 209 21.51 -9.33 3.63
C ALA A 209 21.08 -8.02 2.97
N VAL A 210 20.74 -7.01 3.77
CA VAL A 210 20.43 -5.66 3.30
C VAL A 210 21.22 -4.64 4.12
N THR A 211 21.71 -3.58 3.46
CA THR A 211 22.42 -2.47 4.09
C THR A 211 21.52 -1.68 5.05
N ARG A 212 22.11 -0.98 6.03
CA ARG A 212 21.38 -0.24 7.08
C ARG A 212 20.68 1.03 6.61
N ASP A 213 20.90 1.43 5.37
CA ASP A 213 20.12 2.44 4.65
C ASP A 213 18.91 1.84 3.90
N GLY A 214 18.84 0.52 3.77
CA GLY A 214 17.81 -0.17 2.99
C GLY A 214 17.99 -0.09 1.47
N LYS A 215 19.14 0.38 0.96
CA LYS A 215 19.37 0.64 -0.47
C LYS A 215 19.97 -0.54 -1.25
N ILE A 216 20.75 -1.40 -0.63
CA ILE A 216 21.44 -2.51 -1.31
C ILE A 216 20.98 -3.85 -0.72
N LEU A 217 20.53 -4.75 -1.60
CA LEU A 217 20.26 -6.15 -1.31
C LEU A 217 21.40 -7.03 -1.82
N ALA A 218 21.93 -7.90 -0.98
CA ALA A 218 22.84 -8.97 -1.34
C ALA A 218 22.15 -10.34 -1.17
N ALA A 219 22.21 -11.19 -2.19
CA ALA A 219 21.75 -12.58 -2.10
C ALA A 219 22.82 -13.58 -2.59
N GLY A 220 22.81 -14.77 -1.99
CA GLY A 220 23.72 -15.88 -2.30
C GLY A 220 23.10 -17.23 -1.95
N GLY A 221 23.56 -18.31 -2.58
CA GLY A 221 22.89 -19.60 -2.52
C GLY A 221 23.80 -20.81 -2.76
N ARG A 222 23.38 -21.70 -3.66
CA ARG A 222 24.09 -22.91 -4.09
C ARG A 222 25.10 -22.65 -5.24
N SER A 223 25.73 -21.48 -5.27
CA SER A 223 26.79 -21.14 -6.21
C SER A 223 27.91 -20.35 -5.51
N ASN A 224 28.97 -20.04 -6.25
CA ASN A 224 30.01 -19.09 -5.84
C ASN A 224 29.67 -17.64 -6.24
N LEU A 225 28.49 -17.39 -6.81
CA LEU A 225 28.06 -16.05 -7.24
C LEU A 225 27.20 -15.38 -6.16
N LEU A 226 27.40 -14.09 -5.99
CA LEU A 226 26.56 -13.21 -5.18
C LEU A 226 25.93 -12.16 -6.09
N HIS A 227 24.63 -11.93 -5.94
CA HIS A 227 23.93 -10.87 -6.66
C HIS A 227 23.68 -9.69 -5.73
N LEU A 228 23.99 -8.48 -6.23
CA LEU A 228 23.79 -7.20 -5.57
C LEU A 228 22.77 -6.39 -6.37
N TRP A 229 21.67 -5.97 -5.76
CA TRP A 229 20.69 -5.06 -6.37
C TRP A 229 20.65 -3.73 -5.63
N CYS A 230 20.41 -2.65 -6.37
CA CYS A 230 19.94 -1.40 -5.81
C CYS A 230 18.42 -1.47 -5.68
N LEU A 231 17.91 -1.25 -4.48
CA LEU A 231 16.48 -1.24 -4.18
C LEU A 231 15.81 0.07 -4.62
N ASP A 232 16.56 1.18 -4.70
CA ASP A 232 16.08 2.47 -5.20
C ASP A 232 15.85 2.42 -6.73
N THR A 233 16.86 2.01 -7.51
CA THR A 233 16.70 1.90 -8.98
C THR A 233 15.94 0.64 -9.40
N ARG A 234 15.90 -0.38 -8.52
CA ARG A 234 15.35 -1.74 -8.72
C ARG A 234 16.12 -2.59 -9.74
N GLN A 235 17.39 -2.24 -9.98
CA GLN A 235 18.27 -2.93 -10.93
C GLN A 235 19.33 -3.78 -10.21
N LEU A 236 19.85 -4.81 -10.90
CA LEU A 236 21.08 -5.48 -10.49
C LEU A 236 22.24 -4.50 -10.64
N LEU A 237 22.96 -4.23 -9.55
CA LEU A 237 24.20 -3.45 -9.56
C LEU A 237 25.37 -4.29 -10.08
N ARG A 238 25.57 -5.49 -9.51
CA ARG A 238 26.66 -6.39 -9.89
C ARG A 238 26.41 -7.85 -9.52
N VAL A 239 27.10 -8.71 -10.26
CA VAL A 239 27.44 -10.09 -9.86
C VAL A 239 28.85 -10.06 -9.25
N VAL A 240 29.03 -10.62 -8.05
CA VAL A 240 30.35 -10.79 -7.42
C VAL A 240 30.70 -12.28 -7.38
N GLN A 241 31.81 -12.65 -8.04
CA GLN A 241 32.28 -14.02 -8.10
C GLN A 241 33.23 -14.32 -6.93
N MET A 242 32.79 -15.16 -6.00
CA MET A 242 33.64 -15.66 -4.91
C MET A 242 34.66 -16.71 -5.43
N PRO A 243 35.80 -16.89 -4.75
CA PRO A 243 36.83 -17.85 -5.15
C PRO A 243 36.27 -19.28 -5.32
N PRO A 244 36.71 -20.09 -6.30
CA PRO A 244 36.08 -21.38 -6.63
C PRO A 244 36.00 -22.44 -5.51
N LYS A 245 36.69 -22.23 -4.39
CA LYS A 245 36.57 -23.06 -3.17
C LYS A 245 35.24 -22.81 -2.43
N VAL A 246 34.66 -21.63 -2.56
CA VAL A 246 33.29 -21.32 -2.14
C VAL A 246 32.36 -21.97 -3.16
N ARG A 247 31.45 -22.84 -2.69
CA ARG A 247 30.47 -23.56 -3.52
C ARG A 247 29.04 -23.33 -3.07
N THR A 248 28.82 -23.07 -1.78
CA THR A 248 27.53 -22.57 -1.28
C THR A 248 27.74 -21.51 -0.20
N VAL A 249 26.85 -20.52 -0.18
CA VAL A 249 26.81 -19.43 0.79
C VAL A 249 25.74 -19.77 1.82
N ARG A 250 26.15 -19.87 3.09
CA ARG A 250 25.26 -20.21 4.22
C ARG A 250 24.61 -18.96 4.81
N GLN A 251 25.37 -17.88 4.96
CA GLN A 251 24.91 -16.62 5.54
C GLN A 251 25.62 -15.44 4.86
N LEU A 252 24.90 -14.33 4.76
CA LEU A 252 25.38 -13.02 4.34
C LEU A 252 25.04 -12.03 5.45
N GLU A 253 25.92 -11.07 5.71
CA GLU A 253 25.67 -10.00 6.69
C GLU A 253 26.57 -8.79 6.40
N PHE A 254 25.99 -7.59 6.31
CA PHE A 254 26.77 -6.38 6.12
C PHE A 254 27.46 -5.96 7.42
N LEU A 255 28.74 -5.63 7.33
CA LEU A 255 29.52 -5.05 8.43
C LEU A 255 29.30 -3.53 8.41
N PRO A 256 28.60 -2.96 9.41
CA PRO A 256 28.26 -1.54 9.38
C PRO A 256 29.39 -0.68 9.93
N ASP A 257 29.69 0.44 9.28
CA ASP A 257 30.53 1.49 9.87
C ASP A 257 29.64 2.51 10.59
N SER A 258 29.97 2.80 11.84
CA SER A 258 29.34 3.84 12.67
C SER A 258 29.27 5.25 12.03
N PHE A 259 30.00 5.49 10.94
CA PHE A 259 30.03 6.74 10.20
C PHE A 259 29.46 6.67 8.77
N ASP A 260 28.99 5.51 8.28
CA ASP A 260 28.47 5.36 6.90
C ASP A 260 26.99 5.74 6.70
N GLY A 261 26.28 6.13 7.78
CA GLY A 261 24.84 6.45 7.78
C GLY A 261 23.90 5.25 7.57
N GLY A 262 24.42 4.17 7.00
CA GLY A 262 23.80 2.88 6.75
C GLY A 262 24.30 2.19 5.47
N ALA A 263 25.13 2.84 4.65
CA ALA A 263 25.48 2.40 3.29
C ALA A 263 26.51 1.24 3.22
N SER A 264 27.25 1.00 4.31
CA SER A 264 27.94 -0.24 4.67
C SER A 264 28.53 -1.07 3.51
N GLN A 265 29.61 -0.57 2.92
CA GLN A 265 30.27 -1.13 1.72
C GLN A 265 31.03 -2.46 1.94
N THR A 266 30.95 -3.06 3.13
CA THR A 266 31.62 -4.34 3.46
C THR A 266 30.61 -5.44 3.76
N LEU A 267 30.64 -6.52 2.96
CA LEU A 267 29.76 -7.67 3.07
C LEU A 267 30.54 -8.88 3.62
N GLY A 268 30.08 -9.43 4.75
CA GLY A 268 30.53 -10.71 5.27
C GLY A 268 29.80 -11.88 4.59
N VAL A 269 30.56 -12.84 4.08
CA VAL A 269 30.11 -14.02 3.33
C VAL A 269 30.55 -15.29 4.04
N LEU A 270 29.63 -16.00 4.69
CA LEU A 270 29.90 -17.27 5.34
C LEU A 270 29.65 -18.42 4.35
N SER A 271 30.71 -19.08 3.95
CA SER A 271 30.68 -20.19 2.99
C SER A 271 30.68 -21.57 3.65
N GLN A 272 30.47 -22.62 2.84
CA GLN A 272 30.33 -24.00 3.35
C GLN A 272 31.58 -24.57 4.02
N ASP A 273 32.74 -23.93 3.84
CA ASP A 273 34.02 -24.28 4.41
C ASP A 273 34.23 -23.81 5.87
N GLY A 274 33.24 -23.11 6.45
CA GLY A 274 33.30 -22.62 7.84
C GLY A 274 34.03 -21.28 7.98
N VAL A 275 34.46 -20.66 6.89
CA VAL A 275 35.19 -19.37 6.90
C VAL A 275 34.26 -18.24 6.49
N MET A 276 34.21 -17.18 7.30
CA MET A 276 33.46 -15.95 7.03
C MET A 276 34.40 -14.92 6.38
N ARG A 277 34.14 -14.56 5.12
CA ARG A 277 34.99 -13.69 4.29
C ARG A 277 34.35 -12.32 4.13
N PHE A 278 35.06 -11.26 4.53
CA PHE A 278 34.61 -9.88 4.40
C PHE A 278 35.15 -9.29 3.10
N ILE A 279 34.26 -9.03 2.14
CA ILE A 279 34.58 -8.41 0.86
C ILE A 279 34.09 -6.96 0.85
N ASN A 280 34.82 -6.07 0.19
CA ASN A 280 34.32 -4.74 -0.16
C ASN A 280 33.46 -4.88 -1.43
N ILE A 281 32.18 -4.45 -1.38
CA ILE A 281 31.25 -4.63 -2.51
C ILE A 281 31.52 -3.69 -3.69
N GLN A 282 32.26 -2.61 -3.44
CA GLN A 282 32.60 -1.59 -4.43
C GLN A 282 33.85 -1.94 -5.24
N THR A 283 34.86 -2.55 -4.60
CA THR A 283 36.10 -2.99 -5.28
C THR A 283 36.10 -4.49 -5.62
N CYS A 284 35.11 -5.26 -5.12
CA CYS A 284 35.05 -6.72 -5.15
C CYS A 284 36.26 -7.44 -4.52
N LYS A 285 37.14 -6.71 -3.80
CA LYS A 285 38.33 -7.28 -3.15
C LYS A 285 37.96 -7.89 -1.80
N LEU A 286 38.61 -9.01 -1.49
CA LEU A 286 38.65 -9.54 -0.13
C LEU A 286 39.40 -8.54 0.76
N LEU A 287 38.77 -8.14 1.87
CA LEU A 287 39.44 -7.48 2.97
C LEU A 287 40.03 -8.60 3.85
N PHE A 288 39.32 -9.03 4.89
CA PHE A 288 39.74 -10.05 5.84
C PHE A 288 38.84 -11.28 5.84
N ASN A 289 39.27 -12.33 6.55
CA ASN A 289 38.45 -13.50 6.87
C ASN A 289 38.57 -13.85 8.36
N ILE A 290 37.56 -14.52 8.89
CA ILE A 290 37.55 -15.10 10.25
C ILE A 290 37.10 -16.56 10.21
N GLY A 291 37.53 -17.35 11.20
CA GLY A 291 37.42 -18.81 11.20
C GLY A 291 38.53 -19.50 10.40
N SER A 292 38.70 -20.79 10.61
CA SER A 292 39.62 -21.67 9.85
C SER A 292 38.89 -22.95 9.41
N HIS A 293 39.61 -23.90 8.82
CA HIS A 293 39.03 -25.22 8.54
C HIS A 293 38.86 -26.08 9.82
N ASP A 294 39.69 -25.85 10.84
CA ASP A 294 39.66 -26.57 12.12
C ASP A 294 38.71 -25.91 13.13
N ASP A 295 38.58 -24.58 13.07
CA ASP A 295 37.63 -23.75 13.83
C ASP A 295 36.52 -23.26 12.87
N ALA A 296 35.63 -24.18 12.50
CA ALA A 296 34.59 -23.93 11.50
C ALA A 296 33.39 -23.16 12.08
N ILE A 297 33.01 -22.05 11.42
CA ILE A 297 31.85 -21.24 11.81
C ILE A 297 30.55 -21.84 11.24
N THR A 298 29.54 -21.97 12.10
CA THR A 298 28.18 -22.42 11.71
C THR A 298 27.24 -21.26 11.41
N SER A 299 27.33 -20.18 12.20
CA SER A 299 26.61 -18.92 11.99
C SER A 299 27.38 -17.76 12.63
N ALA A 300 27.16 -16.54 12.16
CA ALA A 300 27.71 -15.32 12.75
C ALA A 300 26.58 -14.33 13.10
N THR A 301 26.90 -13.29 13.87
CA THR A 301 26.15 -12.03 13.83
C THR A 301 27.07 -10.85 14.12
N ILE A 302 26.79 -9.72 13.48
CA ILE A 302 27.57 -8.49 13.54
C ILE A 302 26.84 -7.46 14.40
N SER A 303 27.56 -6.83 15.31
CA SER A 303 27.04 -5.76 16.16
C SER A 303 26.51 -4.58 15.34
N PRO A 304 25.33 -4.02 15.68
CA PRO A 304 24.79 -2.80 15.08
C PRO A 304 25.68 -1.55 15.12
N ASN A 305 26.71 -1.53 15.96
CA ASN A 305 27.69 -0.45 16.06
C ASN A 305 29.00 -0.71 15.30
N GLY A 306 29.15 -1.87 14.65
CA GLY A 306 30.32 -2.22 13.84
C GLY A 306 31.57 -2.64 14.62
N ARG A 307 31.51 -2.76 15.96
CA ARG A 307 32.72 -2.99 16.80
C ARG A 307 33.03 -4.46 17.04
N HIS A 308 31.99 -5.28 17.09
CA HIS A 308 32.06 -6.69 17.47
C HIS A 308 31.39 -7.61 16.43
N ILE A 309 31.96 -8.79 16.28
CA ILE A 309 31.35 -9.92 15.57
C ILE A 309 31.32 -11.09 16.56
N VAL A 310 30.20 -11.81 16.63
CA VAL A 310 30.08 -13.04 17.41
C VAL A 310 29.86 -14.19 16.45
N THR A 311 30.67 -15.24 16.52
CA THR A 311 30.51 -16.45 15.70
C THR A 311 30.22 -17.67 16.55
N ILE A 312 29.29 -18.50 16.09
CA ILE A 312 29.00 -19.82 16.66
C ILE A 312 29.90 -20.82 15.96
N MET A 313 30.67 -21.58 16.73
CA MET A 313 31.58 -22.62 16.21
C MET A 313 30.83 -23.96 16.07
N ASP A 314 31.34 -24.88 15.28
CA ASP A 314 30.82 -26.25 15.10
C ASP A 314 30.83 -27.07 16.41
N ASN A 315 31.86 -26.89 17.22
CA ASN A 315 31.97 -27.41 18.59
C ASN A 315 30.93 -26.79 19.55
N GLY A 316 30.22 -25.75 19.11
CA GLY A 316 29.11 -25.10 19.80
C GLY A 316 29.50 -23.94 20.72
N SER A 317 30.77 -23.54 20.75
CA SER A 317 31.27 -22.37 21.48
C SER A 317 30.95 -21.06 20.75
N LEU A 318 31.07 -19.92 21.45
CA LEU A 318 30.96 -18.59 20.87
C LEU A 318 32.32 -17.89 20.86
N ASN A 319 32.78 -17.41 19.70
CA ASN A 319 33.96 -16.55 19.59
C ASN A 319 33.53 -15.09 19.39
N ILE A 320 34.02 -14.19 20.24
CA ILE A 320 33.78 -12.74 20.18
C ILE A 320 35.02 -12.07 19.61
N TYR A 321 34.89 -11.37 18.47
CA TYR A 321 35.96 -10.67 17.78
C TYR A 321 35.86 -9.14 17.95
N SER A 322 37.00 -8.46 17.87
CA SER A 322 37.09 -7.00 17.71
C SER A 322 37.30 -6.63 16.25
N VAL A 323 36.33 -5.95 15.63
CA VAL A 323 36.42 -5.50 14.23
C VAL A 323 37.61 -4.55 14.06
N GLN A 324 37.79 -3.62 14.99
CA GLN A 324 38.90 -2.64 14.98
C GLN A 324 40.29 -3.32 14.89
N CYS A 325 40.41 -4.56 15.36
CA CYS A 325 41.67 -5.29 15.35
C CYS A 325 41.83 -6.12 14.07
N LEU A 326 40.72 -6.71 13.57
CA LEU A 326 40.68 -7.35 12.26
C LEU A 326 41.00 -6.35 11.12
N THR A 327 40.63 -5.08 11.27
CA THR A 327 40.96 -4.02 10.30
C THR A 327 42.36 -3.44 10.48
N GLN A 328 42.98 -3.53 11.66
CA GLN A 328 44.31 -2.95 11.92
C GLN A 328 45.46 -3.68 11.22
N ASP A 329 45.31 -4.96 10.88
CA ASP A 329 46.34 -5.73 10.16
C ASP A 329 46.49 -5.30 8.68
N TYR A 330 45.58 -4.47 8.14
CA TYR A 330 45.66 -3.91 6.78
C TYR A 330 46.61 -2.71 6.67
N ASN A 331 46.93 -2.05 7.78
CA ASN A 331 47.79 -0.87 7.82
C ASN A 331 49.27 -1.22 8.05
N LYS A 332 49.64 -2.50 7.89
CA LYS A 332 51.04 -2.96 7.84
C LYS A 332 51.47 -3.04 6.38
N PRO A 333 52.59 -2.41 5.98
CA PRO A 333 53.15 -2.67 4.65
C PRO A 333 53.49 -4.15 4.51
N PRO A 334 53.42 -4.72 3.29
CA PRO A 334 53.76 -6.12 3.08
C PRO A 334 55.20 -6.40 3.56
N PRO A 335 55.46 -7.54 4.22
CA PRO A 335 56.80 -7.89 4.65
C PRO A 335 57.72 -7.95 3.43
N SER A 336 58.88 -7.29 3.51
CA SER A 336 59.81 -7.12 2.40
C SER A 336 60.23 -8.48 1.82
N LEU A 337 59.85 -8.75 0.57
CA LEU A 337 60.18 -9.98 -0.16
C LEU A 337 61.64 -9.98 -0.67
N VAL A 338 62.59 -9.64 0.20
CA VAL A 338 64.02 -9.92 0.02
C VAL A 338 64.38 -11.11 0.89
N LYS A 339 64.01 -12.30 0.39
CA LYS A 339 64.51 -13.56 0.93
C LYS A 339 65.99 -13.67 0.54
N VAL A 340 66.88 -13.15 1.39
CA VAL A 340 68.33 -13.32 1.23
C VAL A 340 68.64 -14.81 1.38
N VAL A 341 68.68 -15.50 0.24
CA VAL A 341 69.18 -16.86 0.14
C VAL A 341 70.69 -16.77 0.12
N SER A 342 71.31 -17.23 1.20
CA SER A 342 72.73 -17.53 1.26
C SER A 342 72.87 -19.00 1.60
N GLU A 343 72.72 -19.83 0.57
CA GLU A 343 73.33 -21.16 0.59
C GLU A 343 74.85 -20.95 0.69
N GLY A 344 75.53 -21.78 1.48
CA GLY A 344 76.94 -21.60 1.78
C GLY A 344 77.70 -22.90 1.71
N GLU A 345 79.02 -22.82 1.78
CA GLU A 345 79.86 -23.93 2.21
C GLU A 345 81.28 -23.44 2.59
N CYS A 346 82.19 -24.38 2.85
CA CYS A 346 83.63 -24.19 3.11
C CYS A 346 84.05 -23.59 4.48
N SER A 347 84.34 -24.54 5.36
CA SER A 347 85.08 -24.48 6.61
C SER A 347 86.40 -23.68 6.65
N ALA A 348 86.64 -23.07 7.82
CA ALA A 348 87.91 -23.01 8.56
C ALA A 348 89.18 -22.36 7.95
N LEU A 349 89.67 -21.31 8.64
CA LEU A 349 91.00 -21.29 9.28
C LEU A 349 91.05 -20.19 10.37
N THR A 350 92.19 -20.00 11.06
CA THR A 350 92.23 -19.41 12.43
C THR A 350 93.16 -18.19 12.62
N MET A 351 92.98 -17.50 13.78
CA MET A 351 93.84 -16.46 14.38
C MET A 351 93.75 -15.04 13.77
N LYS A 352 93.87 -13.92 14.51
CA LYS A 352 94.13 -13.68 15.96
C LYS A 352 93.77 -12.22 16.36
N VAL A 353 93.33 -11.98 17.63
CA VAL A 353 93.72 -10.87 18.56
C VAL A 353 93.71 -9.40 18.04
N LYS A 354 93.16 -8.35 18.69
CA LYS A 354 92.47 -8.06 19.98
C LYS A 354 91.70 -6.71 19.80
N SER A 355 90.93 -6.10 20.72
CA SER A 355 90.73 -6.27 22.17
C SER A 355 89.37 -5.71 22.65
N GLU A 356 88.88 -6.30 23.75
CA GLU A 356 88.18 -5.70 24.91
C GLU A 356 87.70 -4.22 24.82
N GLY A 357 86.46 -3.82 25.15
CA GLY A 357 85.27 -4.55 25.61
C GLY A 357 84.89 -4.32 27.09
N VAL A 358 83.64 -3.91 27.36
CA VAL A 358 83.02 -3.90 28.71
C VAL A 358 81.60 -4.46 28.64
N GLN A 359 81.24 -5.33 29.57
CA GLN A 359 80.01 -6.14 29.56
C GLN A 359 78.83 -5.47 30.28
N ARG A 360 77.60 -5.87 29.91
CA ARG A 360 76.41 -5.74 30.77
C ARG A 360 76.13 -7.08 31.47
N PRO A 361 76.22 -7.18 32.80
CA PRO A 361 75.68 -8.33 33.53
C PRO A 361 74.16 -8.22 33.73
N ALA A 362 73.51 -9.36 33.96
CA ALA A 362 72.05 -9.49 34.03
C ALA A 362 71.44 -9.01 35.37
N LYS A 363 70.13 -8.73 35.37
CA LYS A 363 69.34 -8.50 36.59
C LYS A 363 68.66 -9.78 37.05
N ASN A 364 68.64 -10.01 38.37
CA ASN A 364 67.63 -10.81 39.05
C ASN A 364 66.97 -9.98 40.17
N PRO A 365 65.78 -10.36 40.69
CA PRO A 365 64.82 -9.39 41.23
C PRO A 365 65.02 -9.02 42.71
N GLY A 366 64.85 -7.72 43.03
CA GLY A 366 64.88 -7.20 44.40
C GLY A 366 63.80 -6.12 44.66
N ARG A 367 62.96 -6.38 45.66
CA ARG A 367 62.00 -5.51 46.39
C ARG A 367 61.54 -4.15 45.81
N ARG A 368 60.22 -3.94 45.85
CA ARG A 368 59.54 -2.63 45.70
C ARG A 368 60.05 -1.62 46.74
N VAL A 369 60.34 -0.40 46.30
CA VAL A 369 60.29 0.83 47.12
C VAL A 369 59.48 1.88 46.35
N LYS A 370 58.62 2.63 47.04
CA LYS A 370 57.90 3.78 46.44
C LYS A 370 58.77 5.02 46.56
N THR A 371 59.14 5.65 45.45
CA THR A 371 59.75 6.98 45.43
C THR A 371 58.81 7.99 44.77
N LYS A 372 58.84 9.23 45.26
CA LYS A 372 57.96 10.33 44.83
C LYS A 372 58.49 10.94 43.53
N PHE A 373 57.60 11.49 42.70
CA PHE A 373 58.00 12.38 41.60
C PHE A 373 58.72 13.62 42.15
N LEU A 374 59.85 13.98 41.54
CA LEU A 374 60.52 15.27 41.73
C LEU A 374 60.32 16.14 40.48
N ARG A 375 60.14 17.45 40.69
CA ARG A 375 60.17 18.45 39.60
C ARG A 375 61.60 18.61 39.07
N PRO A 376 61.80 18.84 37.76
CA PRO A 376 63.01 19.50 37.26
C PRO A 376 63.09 20.95 37.80
N PRO A 377 64.30 21.53 37.93
CA PRO A 377 64.48 22.91 38.38
C PRO A 377 64.02 23.93 37.32
N ALA A 378 63.77 25.17 37.76
CA ALA A 378 63.40 26.26 36.88
C ALA A 378 64.62 26.90 36.20
N VAL A 379 64.44 27.30 34.94
CA VAL A 379 65.31 28.23 34.20
C VAL A 379 64.58 29.59 34.17
N PRO A 380 65.28 30.75 34.20
CA PRO A 380 64.60 32.05 34.30
C PRO A 380 63.63 32.31 33.14
N MET A 381 62.41 32.71 33.49
CA MET A 381 61.34 33.00 32.52
C MET A 381 61.45 34.45 32.02
N THR A 382 62.08 34.63 30.87
CA THR A 382 61.84 35.82 30.03
C THR A 382 60.89 35.43 28.89
N GLU A 383 59.68 36.00 28.95
CA GLU A 383 58.72 36.14 27.85
C GLU A 383 58.28 34.86 27.11
N ASP A 384 57.19 34.23 27.57
CA ASP A 384 56.44 33.23 26.78
C ASP A 384 54.91 33.35 26.93
N LYS A 385 54.41 34.56 27.23
CA LYS A 385 52.97 34.86 27.50
C LYS A 385 52.05 34.48 26.34
N GLU A 386 52.53 34.51 25.11
CA GLU A 386 51.73 34.19 23.91
C GLU A 386 51.31 32.71 23.85
N ASN A 387 52.11 31.83 24.47
CA ASN A 387 51.92 30.38 24.44
C ASN A 387 51.03 29.85 25.56
N GLU A 388 50.58 30.71 26.47
CA GLU A 388 49.51 30.41 27.41
C GLU A 388 48.15 30.47 26.70
N LEU A 389 47.34 29.46 26.96
CA LEU A 389 45.95 29.33 26.52
C LEU A 389 45.02 29.54 27.74
N PRO A 390 43.73 29.79 27.51
CA PRO A 390 42.72 29.70 28.57
C PRO A 390 42.86 28.42 29.41
N ASP A 391 42.44 28.51 30.67
CA ASP A 391 42.52 27.44 31.66
C ASP A 391 43.94 26.92 32.00
N GLY A 392 44.99 27.69 31.65
CA GLY A 392 46.38 27.39 32.06
C GLY A 392 47.07 26.29 31.24
N LEU A 393 46.54 26.00 30.04
CA LEU A 393 47.17 25.10 29.07
C LEU A 393 48.28 25.83 28.30
N ASN A 394 49.30 25.09 27.84
CA ASN A 394 50.39 25.64 27.03
C ASN A 394 50.38 25.02 25.63
N LYS A 395 50.34 25.86 24.57
CA LYS A 395 50.19 25.40 23.18
C LYS A 395 51.37 24.52 22.73
N LYS A 396 52.62 24.95 22.97
CA LYS A 396 53.84 24.18 22.64
C LYS A 396 53.77 22.77 23.23
N ARG A 397 53.44 22.64 24.51
CA ARG A 397 53.33 21.35 25.21
C ARG A 397 52.22 20.45 24.66
N LEU A 398 51.07 21.02 24.28
CA LEU A 398 49.98 20.28 23.62
C LEU A 398 50.40 19.76 22.24
N VAL A 399 51.16 20.54 21.46
CA VAL A 399 51.72 20.10 20.17
C VAL A 399 52.76 18.97 20.37
N THR A 400 53.64 19.07 21.37
CA THR A 400 54.61 17.99 21.69
C THR A 400 53.90 16.68 22.05
N LEU A 401 52.85 16.74 22.86
CA LEU A 401 52.04 15.56 23.20
C LEU A 401 51.34 14.98 21.97
N LEU A 402 50.82 15.83 21.08
CA LEU A 402 50.17 15.38 19.85
C LEU A 402 51.16 14.71 18.88
N LYS A 403 52.33 15.31 18.63
CA LYS A 403 53.39 14.67 17.82
C LYS A 403 53.91 13.35 18.43
N ALA A 404 53.82 13.17 19.76
CA ALA A 404 54.27 11.95 20.45
C ALA A 404 53.21 10.82 20.52
N PHE A 405 51.92 11.14 20.63
CA PHE A 405 50.83 10.15 20.79
C PHE A 405 49.90 10.04 19.57
N GLY A 406 50.04 10.92 18.58
CA GLY A 406 49.21 10.97 17.37
C GLY A 406 47.82 11.56 17.54
N GLU A 407 47.26 11.57 18.76
CA GLU A 407 45.91 12.05 19.05
C GLU A 407 45.74 12.63 20.46
N TYR A 408 44.73 13.49 20.66
CA TYR A 408 44.32 13.93 22.00
C TYR A 408 43.36 12.94 22.68
N PRO A 409 43.50 12.67 24.00
CA PRO A 409 42.62 11.74 24.71
C PRO A 409 41.15 12.15 24.60
N ALA A 410 40.31 11.25 24.08
CA ALA A 410 38.91 11.53 23.72
C ALA A 410 38.05 12.15 24.85
N LYS A 411 38.37 11.88 26.14
CA LYS A 411 37.72 12.51 27.30
C LYS A 411 37.95 14.02 27.38
N TYR A 412 39.11 14.50 26.94
CA TYR A 412 39.53 15.90 27.08
C TYR A 412 39.61 16.65 25.73
N ARG A 413 39.52 15.96 24.59
CA ARG A 413 39.60 16.53 23.23
C ARG A 413 38.79 17.81 23.05
N MET A 414 37.50 17.83 23.43
CA MET A 414 36.65 19.02 23.28
C MET A 414 37.08 20.22 24.16
N PHE A 415 37.64 19.96 25.33
CA PHE A 415 38.18 20.99 26.23
C PHE A 415 39.52 21.55 25.70
N VAL A 416 40.36 20.67 25.13
CA VAL A 416 41.58 21.07 24.41
C VAL A 416 41.22 21.93 23.19
N TRP A 417 40.23 21.53 22.39
CA TRP A 417 39.76 22.30 21.23
C TRP A 417 39.19 23.68 21.64
N ARG A 418 38.35 23.77 22.70
CA ARG A 418 37.88 25.05 23.26
C ARG A 418 39.04 26.00 23.58
N SER A 419 40.12 25.44 24.17
CA SER A 419 41.28 26.19 24.64
C SER A 419 42.22 26.61 23.48
N LEU A 420 42.43 25.74 22.49
CA LEU A 420 43.20 26.03 21.28
C LEU A 420 42.52 27.12 20.43
N LEU A 421 41.21 27.00 20.21
CA LEU A 421 40.40 27.95 19.46
C LEU A 421 40.09 29.26 20.23
N ARG A 422 40.47 29.34 21.52
CA ARG A 422 40.28 30.52 22.40
C ARG A 422 38.84 31.07 22.37
N LEU A 423 37.83 30.19 22.34
CA LEU A 423 36.42 30.54 22.09
C LEU A 423 35.89 31.60 23.09
N PRO A 424 35.06 32.56 22.65
CA PRO A 424 34.65 33.69 23.48
C PRO A 424 33.44 33.44 24.38
N GLU A 425 32.60 32.43 24.11
CA GLU A 425 31.36 32.10 24.83
C GLU A 425 30.36 33.28 24.90
N ASN A 426 30.08 33.89 23.74
CA ASN A 426 29.23 35.07 23.55
C ASN A 426 27.72 34.75 23.66
N HIS A 427 27.28 34.32 24.85
CA HIS A 427 25.90 33.91 25.14
C HIS A 427 24.84 34.90 24.65
N ALA A 428 25.01 36.21 24.92
CA ALA A 428 24.03 37.24 24.54
C ALA A 428 23.90 37.43 23.01
N ALA A 429 25.03 37.45 22.29
CA ALA A 429 25.02 37.57 20.83
C ALA A 429 24.42 36.32 20.16
N PHE A 430 24.71 35.12 20.68
CA PHE A 430 24.11 33.89 20.17
C PHE A 430 22.60 33.80 20.46
N SER A 431 22.14 34.23 21.64
CA SER A 431 20.70 34.36 21.91
C SER A 431 20.04 35.22 20.85
N SER A 432 20.54 36.45 20.63
CA SER A 432 20.00 37.39 19.64
C SER A 432 19.94 36.82 18.21
N LEU A 433 20.91 35.98 17.80
CA LEU A 433 20.86 35.26 16.53
C LEU A 433 19.79 34.16 16.50
N THR A 434 19.53 33.47 17.61
CA THR A 434 18.52 32.41 17.70
C THR A 434 17.10 32.92 17.98
N ASP A 435 16.96 34.12 18.55
CA ASP A 435 15.68 34.78 18.83
C ASP A 435 15.00 35.24 17.51
N LYS A 436 15.77 35.42 16.43
CA LYS A 436 15.27 35.57 15.05
C LYS A 436 14.58 34.32 14.48
N GLY A 437 14.57 33.19 15.20
CA GLY A 437 13.94 31.94 14.78
C GLY A 437 14.71 31.15 13.71
N LEU A 438 14.02 30.22 13.05
CA LEU A 438 14.63 29.40 11.99
C LEU A 438 14.71 30.17 10.67
N HIS A 439 15.86 30.09 10.00
CA HIS A 439 16.05 30.75 8.70
C HIS A 439 15.33 29.98 7.58
N SER A 440 14.75 30.68 6.60
CA SER A 440 13.95 30.09 5.51
C SER A 440 14.69 28.96 4.80
N ALA A 441 15.98 29.18 4.50
CA ALA A 441 16.93 28.23 3.92
C ALA A 441 16.97 26.82 4.56
N TYR A 442 16.60 26.68 5.84
CA TYR A 442 16.74 25.41 6.57
C TYR A 442 15.43 24.88 7.13
N LEU A 443 14.27 25.43 6.75
CA LEU A 443 12.97 24.90 7.15
C LEU A 443 12.79 23.44 6.66
N SER A 444 13.06 23.19 5.38
CA SER A 444 12.97 21.88 4.70
C SER A 444 14.28 21.08 4.69
N ILE A 445 15.28 21.43 5.51
CA ILE A 445 16.63 20.79 5.49
C ILE A 445 16.59 19.26 5.60
N GLN A 446 15.54 18.69 6.20
CA GLN A 446 15.31 17.26 6.34
C GLN A 446 15.10 16.51 5.02
N GLU A 447 14.64 17.19 3.97
CA GLU A 447 14.38 16.62 2.64
C GLU A 447 15.69 16.50 1.85
N ARG A 448 16.57 17.50 1.96
CA ARG A 448 17.90 17.52 1.33
C ARG A 448 18.95 16.73 2.14
N TYR A 449 18.83 16.70 3.46
CA TYR A 449 19.74 16.02 4.39
C TYR A 449 18.97 15.20 5.45
N PRO A 450 18.52 13.98 5.13
CA PRO A 450 17.67 13.16 6.00
C PRO A 450 18.42 12.56 7.21
N ILE A 451 18.46 13.31 8.32
CA ILE A 451 19.12 12.91 9.57
C ILE A 451 18.15 12.13 10.48
N LYS A 452 18.41 10.82 10.64
CA LYS A 452 17.63 9.87 11.47
C LYS A 452 17.39 10.26 12.94
N SER A 453 18.15 11.21 13.48
CA SER A 453 18.04 11.66 14.88
C SER A 453 17.50 13.09 14.94
N HIS A 454 16.24 13.24 15.37
CA HIS A 454 15.61 14.56 15.52
C HIS A 454 16.37 15.52 16.45
N LYS A 455 17.15 15.02 17.42
CA LYS A 455 18.02 15.87 18.26
C LYS A 455 19.16 16.48 17.43
N LEU A 456 19.83 15.66 16.60
CA LEU A 456 20.89 16.13 15.70
C LEU A 456 20.33 17.05 14.61
N GLN A 457 19.19 16.68 14.01
CA GLN A 457 18.47 17.47 13.01
C GLN A 457 18.16 18.88 13.53
N ARG A 458 17.50 19.01 14.70
CA ARG A 458 17.20 20.31 15.33
C ARG A 458 18.47 21.06 15.75
N GLY A 459 19.50 20.36 16.19
CA GLY A 459 20.80 20.94 16.50
C GLY A 459 21.46 21.59 15.28
N LEU A 460 21.52 20.86 14.16
CA LEU A 460 22.05 21.35 12.89
C LEU A 460 21.21 22.53 12.36
N GLN A 461 19.89 22.39 12.33
CA GLN A 461 18.96 23.42 11.87
C GLN A 461 19.09 24.72 12.67
N ARG A 462 19.29 24.65 14.00
CA ARG A 462 19.53 25.83 14.86
C ARG A 462 20.90 26.47 14.62
N VAL A 463 21.98 25.68 14.52
CA VAL A 463 23.33 26.20 14.28
C VAL A 463 23.43 26.85 12.90
N LEU A 464 22.90 26.21 11.87
CA LEU A 464 22.85 26.75 10.50
C LEU A 464 21.97 28.01 10.43
N SER A 465 20.79 28.03 11.06
CA SER A 465 19.96 29.24 11.10
C SER A 465 20.69 30.40 11.77
N ALA A 466 21.42 30.16 12.87
CA ALA A 466 22.24 31.19 13.52
C ALA A 466 23.39 31.69 12.63
N LEU A 467 23.97 30.84 11.78
CA LEU A 467 24.97 31.24 10.79
C LEU A 467 24.37 32.11 9.68
N ALA A 468 23.26 31.72 9.07
CA ALA A 468 22.56 32.55 8.07
C ALA A 468 22.08 33.90 8.65
N HIS A 469 21.66 33.91 9.92
CA HIS A 469 21.31 35.13 10.66
C HIS A 469 22.51 36.02 11.03
N TRP A 470 23.74 35.51 10.92
CA TRP A 470 25.00 36.23 11.16
C TRP A 470 25.58 36.79 9.85
N ALA A 471 25.52 36.05 8.74
CA ALA A 471 25.75 36.58 7.39
C ALA A 471 24.93 35.82 6.34
N ALA A 472 24.31 36.56 5.42
CA ALA A 472 23.33 36.04 4.46
C ALA A 472 23.87 34.90 3.58
N ILE A 473 25.14 34.98 3.16
CA ILE A 473 25.78 33.98 2.29
C ILE A 473 25.67 32.56 2.83
N PHE A 474 25.69 32.39 4.15
CA PHE A 474 25.59 31.07 4.76
C PHE A 474 24.24 30.41 4.45
N GLY A 475 23.15 31.19 4.36
CA GLY A 475 21.83 30.70 3.92
C GLY A 475 21.78 30.25 2.45
N GLU A 476 22.62 30.84 1.60
CA GLU A 476 22.78 30.47 0.18
C GLU A 476 23.86 29.38 -0.05
N THR A 477 24.68 29.04 0.96
CA THR A 477 25.80 28.10 0.82
C THR A 477 25.35 26.63 0.96
N ASP A 478 25.22 25.95 -0.17
CA ASP A 478 24.72 24.57 -0.25
C ASP A 478 25.57 23.52 0.48
N TYR A 479 26.90 23.67 0.54
CA TYR A 479 27.80 22.72 1.23
C TYR A 479 27.94 22.99 2.74
N LEU A 480 27.41 24.11 3.26
CA LEU A 480 27.53 24.46 4.68
C LEU A 480 26.94 23.41 5.65
N PRO A 481 25.83 22.70 5.35
CA PRO A 481 25.34 21.60 6.17
C PRO A 481 26.35 20.45 6.30
N LEU A 482 27.08 20.13 5.22
CA LEU A 482 28.12 19.09 5.22
C LEU A 482 29.29 19.51 6.12
N MET A 483 29.78 20.74 5.95
CA MET A 483 30.84 21.32 6.78
C MET A 483 30.47 21.41 8.28
N ALA A 484 29.22 21.77 8.61
CA ALA A 484 28.77 21.95 9.98
C ALA A 484 28.42 20.63 10.71
N PHE A 485 27.95 19.60 9.98
CA PHE A 485 27.43 18.38 10.58
C PHE A 485 28.43 17.60 11.47
N PRO A 486 29.72 17.44 11.12
CA PRO A 486 30.72 16.82 12.01
C PRO A 486 30.79 17.49 13.38
N PHE A 487 30.79 18.83 13.43
CA PHE A 487 30.83 19.58 14.69
C PHE A 487 29.54 19.42 15.47
N VAL A 488 28.36 19.50 14.82
CA VAL A 488 27.05 19.29 15.47
C VAL A 488 26.95 17.87 16.06
N LYS A 489 27.48 16.86 15.36
CA LYS A 489 27.54 15.45 15.80
C LYS A 489 28.42 15.26 17.05
N LEU A 490 29.34 16.19 17.34
CA LEU A 490 30.23 16.17 18.52
C LEU A 490 29.70 17.06 19.66
N PHE A 491 29.27 18.29 19.36
CA PHE A 491 28.81 19.30 20.34
C PHE A 491 27.30 19.26 20.62
N GLN A 492 26.67 18.07 20.52
CA GLN A 492 25.22 17.83 20.61
C GLN A 492 24.49 18.38 21.86
N ASN A 493 25.23 18.81 22.88
CA ASN A 493 24.71 19.30 24.16
C ASN A 493 24.93 20.80 24.36
N ASN A 494 25.69 21.48 23.50
CA ASN A 494 25.94 22.92 23.60
C ASN A 494 25.99 23.54 22.19
N PRO A 495 24.87 24.10 21.69
CA PRO A 495 24.81 24.69 20.35
C PRO A 495 25.56 26.02 20.24
N LEU A 496 25.79 26.76 21.34
CA LEU A 496 26.64 27.95 21.36
C LEU A 496 28.08 27.58 21.01
N LEU A 497 28.67 26.62 21.74
CA LEU A 497 30.02 26.14 21.43
C LEU A 497 30.12 25.52 20.03
N CYS A 498 29.07 24.84 19.57
CA CYS A 498 29.03 24.32 18.20
C CYS A 498 29.06 25.45 17.15
N PHE A 499 28.26 26.50 17.35
CA PHE A 499 28.26 27.68 16.49
C PHE A 499 29.61 28.38 16.51
N GLU A 500 30.20 28.62 17.69
CA GLU A 500 31.49 29.30 17.81
C GLU A 500 32.64 28.49 17.21
N VAL A 501 32.66 27.16 17.34
CA VAL A 501 33.64 26.30 16.65
C VAL A 501 33.49 26.40 15.13
N VAL A 502 32.27 26.33 14.59
CA VAL A 502 32.04 26.43 13.14
C VAL A 502 32.39 27.83 12.63
N ALA A 503 31.95 28.90 13.30
CA ALA A 503 32.29 30.28 12.94
C ALA A 503 33.80 30.55 13.03
N THR A 504 34.50 30.05 14.06
CA THR A 504 35.96 30.16 14.16
C THR A 504 36.65 29.39 13.04
N THR A 505 36.12 28.20 12.68
CA THR A 505 36.63 27.38 11.57
C THR A 505 36.49 28.13 10.24
N ILE A 506 35.32 28.73 9.98
CA ILE A 506 35.06 29.51 8.76
C ILE A 506 35.98 30.73 8.67
N VAL A 507 36.10 31.52 9.74
CA VAL A 507 36.91 32.75 9.74
C VAL A 507 38.40 32.47 9.52
N ASN A 508 38.93 31.36 10.06
CA ASN A 508 40.37 31.09 10.07
C ASN A 508 40.84 30.08 9.01
N TRP A 509 40.11 29.00 8.76
CA TRP A 509 40.50 27.93 7.83
C TRP A 509 39.77 28.03 6.48
N CYS A 510 38.65 28.76 6.39
CA CYS A 510 37.91 29.02 5.15
C CYS A 510 38.15 30.43 4.59
N GLN A 511 39.35 30.97 4.80
CA GLN A 511 39.79 32.23 4.18
C GLN A 511 39.77 32.09 2.65
N HIS A 512 39.37 33.15 1.94
CA HIS A 512 39.20 33.19 0.49
C HIS A 512 38.15 32.22 -0.10
N TRP A 513 37.41 31.44 0.72
CA TRP A 513 36.45 30.44 0.22
C TRP A 513 35.24 31.02 -0.52
N PHE A 514 34.88 32.27 -0.23
CA PHE A 514 33.62 32.87 -0.66
C PHE A 514 33.78 34.04 -1.65
N GLU A 515 35.01 34.34 -2.09
CA GLU A 515 35.32 35.49 -2.95
C GLU A 515 34.70 35.38 -4.35
N TYR A 516 34.61 34.16 -4.89
CA TYR A 516 34.06 33.87 -6.21
C TYR A 516 32.68 33.20 -6.17
N PHE A 517 32.00 33.22 -5.01
CA PHE A 517 30.70 32.58 -4.80
C PHE A 517 29.69 32.99 -5.89
N PRO A 518 28.95 32.04 -6.53
CA PRO A 518 28.77 30.63 -6.14
C PRO A 518 29.86 29.64 -6.61
N ASN A 519 30.89 30.08 -7.34
CA ASN A 519 31.94 29.19 -7.83
C ASN A 519 32.89 28.75 -6.69
N PRO A 520 33.52 27.56 -6.77
CA PRO A 520 34.57 27.14 -5.86
C PRO A 520 35.76 28.13 -5.82
N PRO A 521 36.47 28.23 -4.69
CA PRO A 521 37.50 29.25 -4.47
C PRO A 521 38.79 28.98 -5.25
N LEU A 522 38.84 29.49 -6.48
CA LEU A 522 39.97 29.38 -7.41
C LEU A 522 41.32 29.71 -6.76
N ASN A 523 41.38 30.74 -5.92
CA ASN A 523 42.58 31.13 -5.16
C ASN A 523 43.09 29.94 -4.32
N VAL A 524 42.23 29.30 -3.54
CA VAL A 524 42.56 28.19 -2.64
C VAL A 524 42.87 26.90 -3.40
N LEU A 525 42.16 26.63 -4.50
CA LEU A 525 42.45 25.50 -5.38
C LEU A 525 43.84 25.64 -6.01
N SER A 526 44.21 26.84 -6.49
CA SER A 526 45.54 27.11 -7.03
C SER A 526 46.66 26.99 -5.99
N MET A 527 46.41 27.34 -4.72
CA MET A 527 47.37 27.13 -3.63
C MET A 527 47.68 25.64 -3.42
N ALA A 528 46.65 24.79 -3.43
CA ALA A 528 46.84 23.34 -3.29
C ALA A 528 47.54 22.73 -4.53
N GLU A 529 47.15 23.18 -5.73
CA GLU A 529 47.73 22.74 -7.01
C GLU A 529 49.21 23.13 -7.13
N ASN A 530 49.60 24.35 -6.72
CA ASN A 530 51.00 24.80 -6.69
C ASN A 530 51.88 23.97 -5.74
N VAL A 531 51.35 23.53 -4.59
CA VAL A 531 52.08 22.64 -3.67
C VAL A 531 52.19 21.24 -4.26
N LEU A 532 51.13 20.70 -4.89
CA LEU A 532 51.20 19.41 -5.59
C LEU A 532 52.22 19.45 -6.76
N ALA A 533 52.20 20.52 -7.55
CA ALA A 533 53.14 20.77 -8.66
C ALA A 533 54.61 20.85 -8.23
N HIS A 534 54.89 21.09 -6.94
CA HIS A 534 56.25 21.05 -6.40
C HIS A 534 56.68 19.64 -5.99
N HIS A 535 55.81 18.89 -5.30
CA HIS A 535 56.18 17.62 -4.65
C HIS A 535 55.87 16.36 -5.48
N ASP A 536 54.86 16.36 -6.35
CA ASP A 536 54.54 15.23 -7.25
C ASP A 536 54.04 15.71 -8.63
N LYS A 537 55.01 16.04 -9.48
CA LYS A 537 54.76 16.50 -10.86
C LYS A 537 54.16 15.43 -11.76
N GLU A 538 54.52 14.16 -11.53
CA GLU A 538 54.05 13.04 -12.34
C GLU A 538 52.55 12.79 -12.10
N LEU A 539 52.11 12.85 -10.83
CA LEU A 539 50.70 12.75 -10.48
C LEU A 539 49.89 13.93 -11.02
N LEU A 540 50.42 15.16 -10.98
CA LEU A 540 49.74 16.32 -11.54
C LEU A 540 49.63 16.24 -13.08
N GLN A 541 50.69 15.78 -13.77
CA GLN A 541 50.64 15.55 -15.22
C GLN A 541 49.58 14.52 -15.60
N HIS A 542 49.52 13.38 -14.90
CA HIS A 542 48.47 12.37 -15.11
C HIS A 542 47.05 12.91 -14.91
N LEU A 543 46.84 13.75 -13.89
CA LEU A 543 45.55 14.41 -13.67
C LEU A 543 45.17 15.36 -14.82
N ILE A 544 46.13 16.15 -15.33
CA ILE A 544 45.94 17.05 -16.47
C ILE A 544 45.62 16.25 -17.75
N ASP A 545 46.37 15.18 -18.02
CA ASP A 545 46.16 14.30 -19.18
C ASP A 545 44.79 13.60 -19.15
N CYS A 546 44.27 13.27 -17.95
CA CYS A 546 42.92 12.77 -17.74
C CYS A 546 41.81 13.86 -17.77
N GLY A 547 42.15 15.14 -17.97
CA GLY A 547 41.20 16.26 -17.97
C GLY A 547 40.63 16.59 -16.58
N VAL A 548 41.39 16.30 -15.51
CA VAL A 548 40.98 16.47 -14.11
C VAL A 548 41.58 17.75 -13.53
N THR A 549 40.73 18.70 -13.14
CA THR A 549 41.14 19.97 -12.52
C THR A 549 41.23 19.87 -11.00
N SER A 550 41.89 20.84 -10.36
CA SER A 550 41.94 20.95 -8.88
C SER A 550 40.55 21.08 -8.22
N GLN A 551 39.55 21.60 -8.93
CA GLN A 551 38.15 21.56 -8.47
C GLN A 551 37.67 20.12 -8.21
N LEU A 552 38.19 19.10 -8.90
CA LEU A 552 37.73 17.72 -8.78
C LEU A 552 38.45 16.95 -7.67
N TYR A 553 39.77 17.16 -7.50
CA TYR A 553 40.57 16.43 -6.51
C TYR A 553 40.82 17.18 -5.19
N VAL A 554 40.66 18.51 -5.14
CA VAL A 554 40.83 19.32 -3.91
C VAL A 554 39.48 19.65 -3.26
N TRP A 555 38.48 20.07 -4.06
CA TRP A 555 37.26 20.66 -3.51
C TRP A 555 36.37 19.69 -2.71
N PRO A 556 36.10 18.42 -3.13
CA PRO A 556 35.29 17.48 -2.34
C PRO A 556 35.87 17.21 -0.93
N LEU A 557 37.19 17.24 -0.81
CA LEU A 557 37.89 17.07 0.46
C LEU A 557 37.78 18.32 1.37
N LEU A 558 37.67 19.53 0.78
CA LEU A 558 37.47 20.78 1.52
C LEU A 558 36.01 21.02 1.88
N GLU A 559 35.06 20.91 0.94
CA GLU A 559 33.64 21.25 1.16
C GLU A 559 32.99 20.37 2.24
N THR A 560 33.44 19.11 2.34
CA THR A 560 33.01 18.14 3.36
C THR A 560 33.91 18.13 4.60
N LEU A 561 35.00 18.91 4.61
CA LEU A 561 36.11 18.82 5.57
C LEU A 561 36.56 17.37 5.80
N PHE A 562 36.81 16.60 4.74
CA PHE A 562 37.13 15.16 4.74
C PHE A 562 36.08 14.22 5.36
N SER A 563 34.87 14.69 5.70
CA SER A 563 33.92 13.89 6.51
C SER A 563 33.18 12.78 5.75
N GLU A 564 33.16 12.80 4.41
CA GLU A 564 32.70 11.66 3.61
C GLU A 564 33.76 10.53 3.61
N VAL A 565 35.01 10.93 3.33
CA VAL A 565 36.15 10.07 3.00
C VAL A 565 36.79 9.40 4.23
N LEU A 566 36.83 10.09 5.39
CA LEU A 566 37.44 9.57 6.62
C LEU A 566 36.42 8.98 7.59
N THR A 567 36.86 7.99 8.40
CA THR A 567 36.07 7.53 9.54
C THR A 567 36.10 8.54 10.69
N ARG A 568 35.21 8.36 11.68
CA ARG A 568 35.11 9.25 12.86
C ARG A 568 36.45 9.50 13.55
N ASP A 569 37.19 8.44 13.85
CA ASP A 569 38.35 8.53 14.73
C ASP A 569 39.59 9.03 13.96
N GLU A 570 39.61 8.84 12.63
CA GLU A 570 40.57 9.44 11.71
C GLU A 570 40.33 10.94 11.52
N TRP A 571 39.07 11.34 11.28
CA TRP A 571 38.68 12.74 11.19
C TRP A 571 39.03 13.52 12.48
N LEU A 572 38.81 12.92 13.65
CA LEU A 572 39.20 13.50 14.93
C LEU A 572 40.72 13.64 15.11
N LYS A 573 41.53 12.72 14.57
CA LYS A 573 43.00 12.82 14.56
C LYS A 573 43.49 13.91 13.62
N LEU A 574 42.87 14.04 12.45
CA LEU A 574 43.16 15.13 11.52
C LEU A 574 42.86 16.47 12.19
N PHE A 575 41.66 16.64 12.77
CA PHE A 575 41.27 17.91 13.41
C PHE A 575 42.02 18.24 14.71
N ASP A 576 42.49 17.25 15.46
CA ASP A 576 43.47 17.49 16.54
C ASP A 576 44.73 18.21 16.01
N ASN A 577 45.19 17.87 14.81
CA ASN A 577 46.36 18.49 14.17
C ASN A 577 46.01 19.82 13.48
N VAL A 578 44.88 19.91 12.78
CA VAL A 578 44.41 21.15 12.11
C VAL A 578 44.27 22.29 13.11
N PHE A 579 43.60 22.08 14.26
CA PHE A 579 43.43 23.11 15.30
C PHE A 579 44.68 23.39 16.14
N SER A 580 45.73 22.58 16.00
CA SER A 580 47.00 22.78 16.72
C SER A 580 48.03 23.60 15.94
N ASN A 581 47.94 23.60 14.60
CA ASN A 581 48.91 24.21 13.69
C ASN A 581 48.39 25.54 13.07
N HIS A 582 49.05 26.03 12.02
CA HIS A 582 48.63 27.18 11.21
C HIS A 582 47.43 26.82 10.30
N PRO A 583 46.54 27.76 9.93
CA PRO A 583 45.43 27.48 8.99
C PRO A 583 45.81 26.72 7.71
N ALA A 584 46.95 27.08 7.12
CA ALA A 584 47.55 26.40 5.95
C ALA A 584 47.68 24.87 6.09
N PHE A 585 47.75 24.33 7.31
CA PHE A 585 47.84 22.88 7.56
C PHE A 585 46.64 22.12 6.95
N LEU A 586 45.44 22.71 6.89
CA LEU A 586 44.28 22.07 6.27
C LEU A 586 44.46 21.89 4.75
N LEU A 587 44.99 22.89 4.05
CA LEU A 587 45.23 22.82 2.61
C LEU A 587 46.34 21.83 2.28
N VAL A 588 47.45 21.87 3.04
CA VAL A 588 48.55 20.91 2.88
C VAL A 588 48.11 19.48 3.27
N SER A 589 47.12 19.33 4.17
CA SER A 589 46.50 18.02 4.45
C SER A 589 45.86 17.42 3.20
N VAL A 590 45.18 18.23 2.37
CA VAL A 590 44.58 17.77 1.11
C VAL A 590 45.65 17.28 0.13
N VAL A 591 46.72 18.06 -0.06
CA VAL A 591 47.82 17.66 -0.95
C VAL A 591 48.51 16.39 -0.45
N SER A 592 48.76 16.26 0.86
CA SER A 592 49.33 15.03 1.44
C SER A 592 48.39 13.83 1.32
N TYR A 593 47.07 14.03 1.38
CA TYR A 593 46.09 12.96 1.12
C TYR A 593 46.19 12.46 -0.33
N VAL A 594 46.15 13.39 -1.29
CA VAL A 594 46.31 13.09 -2.73
C VAL A 594 47.65 12.38 -3.01
N THR A 595 48.75 12.85 -2.42
CA THR A 595 50.10 12.26 -2.57
C THR A 595 50.16 10.85 -1.96
N CYS A 596 49.57 10.61 -0.79
CA CYS A 596 49.45 9.25 -0.22
C CYS A 596 48.54 8.34 -1.07
N CYS A 597 47.61 8.91 -1.84
CA CYS A 597 46.74 8.21 -2.78
C CYS A 597 47.32 8.05 -4.20
N ARG A 598 48.59 8.45 -4.45
CA ARG A 598 49.25 8.40 -5.77
C ARG A 598 49.10 7.07 -6.51
N ALA A 599 49.32 5.93 -5.84
CA ALA A 599 49.32 4.62 -6.51
C ALA A 599 47.93 4.19 -7.03
N PRO A 600 46.82 4.37 -6.29
CA PRO A 600 45.47 4.31 -6.86
C PRO A 600 45.19 5.33 -7.96
N LEU A 601 45.57 6.59 -7.79
CA LEU A 601 45.21 7.67 -8.72
C LEU A 601 45.86 7.52 -10.11
N LEU A 602 47.10 7.01 -10.17
CA LEU A 602 47.79 6.68 -11.43
C LEU A 602 47.21 5.45 -12.16
N LEU A 603 46.22 4.76 -11.57
CA LEU A 603 45.48 3.66 -12.21
C LEU A 603 44.09 4.07 -12.70
N CYS A 604 43.62 5.27 -12.34
CA CYS A 604 42.39 5.87 -12.85
C CYS A 604 42.64 6.46 -14.24
N SER A 605 41.71 6.27 -15.18
CA SER A 605 41.87 6.69 -16.58
C SER A 605 40.68 7.49 -17.13
N HIS A 606 39.52 7.40 -16.49
CA HIS A 606 38.34 8.18 -16.84
C HIS A 606 38.02 9.19 -15.73
N LYS A 607 37.51 10.37 -16.09
CA LYS A 607 37.12 11.43 -15.14
C LYS A 607 36.17 10.93 -14.04
N GLU A 608 35.25 10.03 -14.41
CA GLU A 608 34.31 9.36 -13.49
C GLU A 608 35.01 8.55 -12.39
N ASP A 609 36.17 7.93 -12.68
CA ASP A 609 36.95 7.19 -11.68
C ASP A 609 37.42 8.12 -10.54
N PHE A 610 37.81 9.35 -10.88
CA PHE A 610 38.28 10.35 -9.92
C PHE A 610 37.13 10.97 -9.13
N GLU A 611 36.01 11.31 -9.78
CA GLU A 611 34.80 11.80 -9.10
C GLU A 611 34.30 10.76 -8.09
N TYR A 612 34.30 9.49 -8.49
CA TYR A 612 34.02 8.38 -7.61
C TYR A 612 35.04 8.29 -6.45
N PHE A 613 36.33 8.37 -6.74
CA PHE A 613 37.41 8.24 -5.74
C PHE A 613 37.35 9.27 -4.62
N PHE A 614 37.05 10.54 -4.92
CA PHE A 614 37.07 11.63 -3.93
C PHE A 614 35.78 11.75 -3.09
N HIS A 615 34.67 11.14 -3.51
CA HIS A 615 33.46 11.00 -2.70
C HIS A 615 33.34 9.64 -1.96
N HIS A 616 34.35 8.77 -2.05
CA HIS A 616 34.35 7.44 -1.42
C HIS A 616 35.48 7.23 -0.41
N ARG A 617 35.33 6.23 0.47
CA ARG A 617 36.32 5.90 1.50
C ARG A 617 37.44 5.04 0.94
N ASN A 618 38.64 5.63 0.84
CA ASN A 618 39.84 4.94 0.40
C ASN A 618 40.61 4.35 1.59
N ASN A 619 41.17 3.15 1.42
CA ASN A 619 41.91 2.45 2.47
C ASN A 619 43.30 3.06 2.68
N LEU A 620 43.42 3.98 3.63
CA LEU A 620 44.60 4.82 3.86
C LEU A 620 44.86 5.01 5.36
N ASP A 621 46.13 4.92 5.79
CA ASP A 621 46.51 5.28 7.16
C ASP A 621 46.64 6.80 7.30
N VAL A 622 45.65 7.44 7.96
CA VAL A 622 45.69 8.87 8.28
C VAL A 622 46.88 9.24 9.18
N SER A 623 47.43 8.30 9.95
CA SER A 623 48.66 8.52 10.72
C SER A 623 49.90 8.71 9.81
N SER A 624 49.82 8.27 8.56
CA SER A 624 50.87 8.46 7.54
C SER A 624 50.60 9.70 6.70
N VAL A 625 49.35 10.02 6.36
CA VAL A 625 48.98 11.34 5.81
C VAL A 625 49.42 12.46 6.73
N ILE A 626 49.12 12.41 8.04
CA ILE A 626 49.52 13.47 9.00
C ILE A 626 51.04 13.65 9.06
N LYS A 627 51.83 12.56 8.97
CA LYS A 627 53.31 12.65 8.90
C LYS A 627 53.75 13.34 7.61
N GLU A 628 53.14 12.98 6.49
CA GLU A 628 53.44 13.58 5.20
C GLU A 628 52.99 15.05 5.18
N THR A 629 51.86 15.42 5.82
CA THR A 629 51.46 16.83 6.00
C THR A 629 52.53 17.61 6.75
N TYR A 630 53.08 17.09 7.85
CA TYR A 630 54.19 17.75 8.55
C TYR A 630 55.45 17.84 7.67
N ARG A 631 55.77 16.79 6.90
CA ARG A 631 56.89 16.81 5.94
C ARG A 631 56.71 17.88 4.88
N LEU A 632 55.54 17.94 4.23
CA LEU A 632 55.22 18.96 3.22
C LEU A 632 55.23 20.38 3.80
N MET A 633 54.72 20.57 5.02
CA MET A 633 54.81 21.85 5.75
C MET A 633 56.25 22.27 6.06
N GLU A 634 57.19 21.33 6.16
CA GLU A 634 58.61 21.58 6.43
C GLU A 634 59.48 21.61 5.15
N SER A 635 59.01 21.04 4.02
CA SER A 635 59.73 20.98 2.73
C SER A 635 59.24 21.93 1.63
N THR A 636 58.08 22.59 1.79
CA THR A 636 57.53 23.51 0.78
C THR A 636 58.26 24.86 0.80
N PRO A 637 58.81 25.35 -0.34
CA PRO A 637 59.44 26.68 -0.43
C PRO A 637 58.49 27.82 -0.06
N ALA A 638 59.04 28.88 0.55
CA ALA A 638 58.28 30.02 1.07
C ALA A 638 57.37 30.69 0.04
N ASP A 639 57.80 30.80 -1.23
CA ASP A 639 57.09 31.53 -2.28
C ASP A 639 55.76 30.87 -2.68
N ILE A 640 55.66 29.54 -2.53
CA ILE A 640 54.45 28.75 -2.82
C ILE A 640 53.77 28.20 -1.57
N HIS A 641 54.34 28.43 -0.37
CA HIS A 641 53.79 27.89 0.87
C HIS A 641 52.50 28.64 1.24
N PRO A 642 51.34 27.95 1.40
CA PRO A 642 50.07 28.61 1.75
C PRO A 642 50.05 29.29 3.13
N ARG A 643 51.15 29.25 3.91
CA ARG A 643 51.32 30.05 5.12
C ARG A 643 51.55 31.53 4.82
N ASN A 644 52.19 31.87 3.70
CA ASN A 644 52.47 33.25 3.32
C ASN A 644 51.31 33.91 2.55
N MET A 645 50.25 33.15 2.27
CA MET A 645 49.07 33.56 1.49
C MET A 645 47.77 33.53 2.33
N LEU A 646 47.86 33.28 3.63
CA LEU A 646 46.73 33.18 4.56
C LEU A 646 47.05 33.93 5.86
N ASP A 647 46.05 34.60 6.44
CA ASP A 647 46.16 35.26 7.74
C ASP A 647 46.49 34.24 8.85
N ASP A 648 47.37 34.62 9.77
CA ASP A 648 47.68 33.86 11.00
C ASP A 648 46.43 33.79 11.92
N PHE A 649 46.35 32.77 12.79
CA PHE A 649 45.09 32.47 13.53
C PHE A 649 44.61 33.62 14.45
N GLN A 650 43.37 34.08 14.23
CA GLN A 650 42.68 35.09 15.02
C GLN A 650 41.42 34.51 15.71
N PRO A 651 41.28 34.63 17.05
CA PRO A 651 40.08 34.19 17.75
C PRO A 651 38.90 35.14 17.53
N LEU A 652 37.67 34.62 17.65
CA LEU A 652 36.46 35.45 17.58
C LEU A 652 36.42 36.50 18.70
N THR A 653 35.93 37.69 18.37
CA THR A 653 35.76 38.81 19.30
C THR A 653 34.83 38.46 20.46
N ARG A 654 35.10 39.02 21.65
CA ARG A 654 34.25 38.86 22.84
C ARG A 654 33.13 39.90 22.85
N GLY A 655 31.98 39.53 23.40
CA GLY A 655 30.77 40.36 23.49
C GLY A 655 29.91 40.30 22.22
N GLN A 656 30.52 40.54 21.06
CA GLN A 656 29.86 40.50 19.74
C GLN A 656 30.68 39.68 18.74
N TYR A 657 30.03 39.07 17.76
CA TYR A 657 30.69 38.37 16.65
C TYR A 657 31.13 39.36 15.57
N PRO A 658 32.26 39.13 14.87
CA PRO A 658 32.75 40.05 13.84
C PRO A 658 31.82 40.04 12.63
N VAL A 659 31.73 41.16 11.90
CA VAL A 659 30.92 41.25 10.67
C VAL A 659 31.64 40.51 9.53
N PHE A 660 31.00 39.49 8.97
CA PHE A 660 31.58 38.69 7.90
C PHE A 660 31.15 39.24 6.53
N ASN A 661 32.07 39.94 5.85
CA ASN A 661 31.85 40.59 4.55
C ASN A 661 32.81 40.12 3.43
N LYS A 662 33.54 39.00 3.61
CA LYS A 662 34.50 38.46 2.62
C LYS A 662 33.78 37.71 1.45
N TYR A 663 32.77 38.31 0.82
CA TYR A 663 32.01 37.73 -0.31
C TYR A 663 31.27 38.76 -1.20
N PRO A 664 30.84 38.40 -2.44
CA PRO A 664 30.01 39.26 -3.29
C PRO A 664 28.59 39.46 -2.76
N THR A 665 28.35 40.55 -2.02
CA THR A 665 27.05 40.83 -1.37
C THR A 665 25.88 40.89 -2.36
N TYR A 666 26.03 41.59 -3.48
CA TYR A 666 24.99 41.75 -4.51
C TYR A 666 24.44 40.42 -5.04
N ILE A 667 25.30 39.42 -5.26
CA ILE A 667 24.89 38.10 -5.78
C ILE A 667 24.07 37.35 -4.71
N VAL A 668 24.53 37.41 -3.46
CA VAL A 668 23.85 36.78 -2.31
C VAL A 668 22.52 37.45 -2.02
N GLU A 669 22.46 38.78 -2.02
CA GLU A 669 21.23 39.55 -1.81
C GLU A 669 20.18 39.26 -2.88
N TYR A 670 20.60 39.15 -4.16
CA TYR A 670 19.73 38.74 -5.26
C TYR A 670 19.19 37.31 -5.06
N GLN A 671 20.05 36.35 -4.69
CA GLN A 671 19.64 34.97 -4.45
C GLN A 671 18.68 34.85 -3.26
N SER A 672 18.94 35.53 -2.13
CA SER A 672 18.03 35.53 -0.98
C SER A 672 16.69 36.22 -1.27
N GLN A 673 16.66 37.26 -2.12
CA GLN A 673 15.41 37.89 -2.57
C GLN A 673 14.58 36.94 -3.45
N GLU A 674 15.20 36.31 -4.46
CA GLU A 674 14.49 35.38 -5.35
C GLU A 674 14.04 34.11 -4.61
N ARG A 675 14.82 33.64 -3.63
CA ARG A 675 14.43 32.54 -2.71
C ARG A 675 13.16 32.87 -1.91
N GLU A 676 13.08 34.06 -1.31
CA GLU A 676 11.89 34.46 -0.54
C GLU A 676 10.68 34.73 -1.46
N ARG A 677 10.91 35.22 -2.69
CA ARG A 677 9.88 35.35 -3.73
C ARG A 677 9.31 34.00 -4.16
N ILE A 678 10.16 33.02 -4.46
CA ILE A 678 9.74 31.63 -4.78
C ILE A 678 8.94 31.05 -3.62
N ARG A 679 9.42 31.20 -2.38
CA ARG A 679 8.71 30.75 -1.17
C ARG A 679 7.34 31.40 -1.00
N GLN A 680 7.19 32.68 -1.31
CA GLN A 680 5.88 33.36 -1.29
C GLN A 680 4.94 32.77 -2.35
N GLN A 681 5.43 32.54 -3.58
CA GLN A 681 4.68 31.88 -4.65
C GLN A 681 4.28 30.43 -4.28
N GLU A 682 5.15 29.66 -3.63
CA GLU A 682 4.82 28.32 -3.11
C GLU A 682 3.72 28.38 -2.04
N VAL A 683 3.80 29.32 -1.10
CA VAL A 683 2.79 29.49 -0.05
C VAL A 683 1.44 29.88 -0.63
N ASP A 684 1.39 30.78 -1.61
CA ASP A 684 0.15 31.16 -2.27
C ASP A 684 -0.42 30.04 -3.16
N TYR A 685 0.42 29.34 -3.92
CA TYR A 685 0.04 28.13 -4.67
C TYR A 685 -0.55 27.04 -3.74
N LEU A 686 0.01 26.86 -2.55
CA LEU A 686 -0.53 25.92 -1.56
C LEU A 686 -1.91 26.36 -1.02
N ARG A 687 -2.14 27.67 -0.81
CA ARG A 687 -3.47 28.21 -0.45
C ARG A 687 -4.48 28.00 -1.57
N GLU A 688 -4.13 28.34 -2.81
CA GLU A 688 -4.98 28.12 -3.98
C GLU A 688 -5.33 26.64 -4.16
N ARG A 689 -4.34 25.74 -4.02
CA ARG A 689 -4.54 24.30 -4.09
C ARG A 689 -5.49 23.78 -3.00
N GLN A 690 -5.39 24.31 -1.77
CA GLN A 690 -6.34 23.99 -0.69
C GLN A 690 -7.75 24.50 -1.00
N ALA A 691 -7.90 25.74 -1.48
CA ALA A 691 -9.19 26.29 -1.88
C ALA A 691 -9.85 25.49 -3.03
N VAL A 692 -9.07 25.06 -4.03
CA VAL A 692 -9.53 24.18 -5.12
C VAL A 692 -9.93 22.79 -4.61
N GLN A 693 -9.22 22.24 -3.61
CA GLN A 693 -9.61 20.98 -2.97
C GLN A 693 -10.93 21.11 -2.19
N GLU A 694 -11.13 22.20 -1.44
CA GLU A 694 -12.40 22.48 -0.77
C GLU A 694 -13.56 22.65 -1.75
N LEU A 695 -13.35 23.39 -2.85
CA LEU A 695 -14.37 23.59 -3.89
C LEU A 695 -14.74 22.25 -4.56
N ARG A 696 -13.76 21.38 -4.83
CA ARG A 696 -14.01 20.03 -5.34
C ARG A 696 -14.78 19.16 -4.34
N ALA A 697 -14.44 19.20 -3.05
CA ALA A 697 -15.17 18.47 -2.01
C ALA A 697 -16.65 18.94 -1.93
N LYS A 698 -16.88 20.26 -1.95
CA LYS A 698 -18.22 20.86 -1.96
C LYS A 698 -19.01 20.53 -3.24
N ALA A 699 -18.34 20.40 -4.38
CA ALA A 699 -18.97 19.96 -5.64
C ALA A 699 -19.37 18.48 -5.61
N VAL A 700 -18.49 17.59 -5.12
CA VAL A 700 -18.80 16.16 -4.95
C VAL A 700 -19.93 15.94 -3.95
N GLN A 701 -19.96 16.70 -2.84
CA GLN A 701 -21.07 16.65 -1.89
C GLN A 701 -22.41 17.02 -2.54
N ARG A 702 -22.46 18.13 -3.30
CA ARG A 702 -23.68 18.54 -4.02
C ARG A 702 -24.12 17.49 -5.03
N GLN A 703 -23.19 16.92 -5.80
CA GLN A 703 -23.53 15.86 -6.75
C GLN A 703 -24.15 14.64 -6.05
N ALA A 704 -23.63 14.25 -4.87
CA ALA A 704 -24.21 13.16 -4.08
C ALA A 704 -25.59 13.53 -3.48
N GLU A 705 -25.81 14.79 -3.11
CA GLU A 705 -27.11 15.30 -2.67
C GLU A 705 -28.14 15.32 -3.82
N ASP A 706 -27.73 15.73 -5.03
CA ASP A 706 -28.54 15.70 -6.25
C ASP A 706 -28.87 14.25 -6.67
N GLU A 707 -27.89 13.33 -6.69
CA GLU A 707 -28.09 11.90 -6.99
C GLU A 707 -29.03 11.22 -5.98
N ALA A 708 -28.91 11.55 -4.69
CA ALA A 708 -29.84 11.09 -3.66
C ALA A 708 -31.26 11.64 -3.87
N TRP A 709 -31.40 12.90 -4.30
CA TRP A 709 -32.69 13.50 -4.63
C TRP A 709 -33.34 12.81 -5.85
N TYR A 710 -32.58 12.58 -6.93
CA TYR A 710 -33.07 11.91 -8.13
C TYR A 710 -33.53 10.47 -7.85
N THR A 711 -32.75 9.69 -7.11
CA THR A 711 -33.14 8.31 -6.74
C THR A 711 -34.37 8.28 -5.84
N GLN A 712 -34.51 9.21 -4.90
CA GLN A 712 -35.73 9.35 -4.09
C GLN A 712 -36.95 9.74 -4.93
N GLN A 713 -36.77 10.63 -5.92
CA GLN A 713 -37.83 11.06 -6.85
C GLN A 713 -38.27 9.92 -7.78
N GLU A 714 -37.33 9.08 -8.27
CA GLU A 714 -37.64 7.89 -9.06
C GLU A 714 -38.45 6.87 -8.25
N ILE A 715 -38.06 6.61 -6.99
CA ILE A 715 -38.80 5.72 -6.08
C ILE A 715 -40.24 6.23 -5.86
N LEU A 716 -40.43 7.54 -5.76
CA LEU A 716 -41.76 8.15 -5.65
C LEU A 716 -42.59 7.98 -6.93
N GLN A 717 -41.99 8.17 -8.11
CA GLN A 717 -42.66 7.95 -9.40
C GLN A 717 -43.07 6.48 -9.58
N GLN A 718 -42.15 5.53 -9.35
CA GLN A 718 -42.47 4.10 -9.41
C GLN A 718 -43.55 3.69 -8.39
N ALA A 719 -43.65 4.38 -7.25
CA ALA A 719 -44.71 4.16 -6.26
C ALA A 719 -46.07 4.78 -6.67
N GLU A 720 -46.07 5.85 -7.48
CA GLU A 720 -47.28 6.40 -8.06
C GLU A 720 -47.80 5.54 -9.22
N GLU A 721 -46.92 5.10 -10.13
CA GLU A 721 -47.27 4.20 -11.25
C GLU A 721 -47.93 2.92 -10.73
N LYS A 722 -47.31 2.24 -9.75
CA LYS A 722 -47.88 1.04 -9.11
C LYS A 722 -49.27 1.30 -8.50
N ARG A 723 -49.55 2.51 -8.00
CA ARG A 723 -50.89 2.89 -7.50
C ARG A 723 -51.89 3.12 -8.65
N ARG A 724 -51.45 3.71 -9.76
CA ARG A 724 -52.26 3.89 -10.98
C ARG A 724 -52.63 2.54 -11.59
N ASP A 725 -51.70 1.60 -11.66
CA ASP A 725 -51.93 0.23 -12.13
C ASP A 725 -52.93 -0.52 -11.26
N ILE A 726 -52.78 -0.45 -9.92
CA ILE A 726 -53.74 -1.04 -8.98
C ILE A 726 -55.13 -0.43 -9.15
N LEU A 727 -55.23 0.89 -9.33
CA LEU A 727 -56.51 1.56 -9.59
C LEU A 727 -57.16 1.07 -10.90
N GLN A 728 -56.41 0.98 -12.00
CA GLN A 728 -56.94 0.44 -13.27
C GLN A 728 -57.36 -1.03 -13.16
N GLN A 729 -56.65 -1.84 -12.36
CA GLN A 729 -57.03 -3.23 -12.09
C GLN A 729 -58.31 -3.33 -11.26
N GLU A 730 -58.56 -2.44 -10.30
CA GLU A 730 -59.83 -2.41 -9.56
C GLU A 730 -60.98 -1.82 -10.39
N GLU A 731 -60.75 -0.78 -11.19
CA GLU A 731 -61.77 -0.23 -12.10
C GLU A 731 -62.22 -1.25 -13.16
N SER A 732 -61.30 -2.03 -13.73
CA SER A 732 -61.63 -3.10 -14.68
C SER A 732 -62.40 -4.25 -14.02
N LYS A 733 -62.02 -4.68 -12.81
CA LYS A 733 -62.81 -5.64 -12.01
C LYS A 733 -64.22 -5.11 -11.70
N LEU A 734 -64.35 -3.84 -11.33
CA LEU A 734 -65.64 -3.17 -11.09
C LEU A 734 -66.48 -3.06 -12.38
N ALA A 735 -65.85 -2.81 -13.53
CA ALA A 735 -66.51 -2.83 -14.83
C ALA A 735 -67.04 -4.23 -15.18
N GLU A 736 -66.24 -5.28 -14.97
CA GLU A 736 -66.69 -6.67 -15.15
C GLU A 736 -67.83 -7.05 -14.20
N GLN A 737 -67.76 -6.66 -12.93
CA GLN A 737 -68.87 -6.90 -11.99
C GLN A 737 -70.16 -6.19 -12.46
N ARG A 738 -70.04 -4.94 -12.94
CA ARG A 738 -71.17 -4.20 -13.51
C ARG A 738 -71.73 -4.89 -14.76
N THR A 739 -70.91 -5.34 -15.72
CA THR A 739 -71.42 -6.03 -16.92
C THR A 739 -72.11 -7.34 -16.55
N ARG A 740 -71.51 -8.17 -15.70
CA ARG A 740 -72.11 -9.42 -15.18
C ARG A 740 -73.45 -9.18 -14.50
N LEU A 741 -73.55 -8.16 -13.63
CA LEU A 741 -74.82 -7.77 -12.98
C LEU A 741 -75.87 -7.28 -13.99
N THR A 742 -75.49 -6.51 -15.02
CA THR A 742 -76.44 -6.12 -16.07
C THR A 742 -76.89 -7.30 -16.94
N ALA A 743 -76.03 -8.30 -17.19
CA ALA A 743 -76.39 -9.52 -17.89
C ALA A 743 -77.39 -10.36 -17.08
N MET A 744 -77.11 -10.59 -15.78
CA MET A 744 -78.02 -11.30 -14.87
C MET A 744 -79.39 -10.58 -14.76
N LYS A 745 -79.40 -9.24 -14.72
CA LYS A 745 -80.64 -8.44 -14.71
C LYS A 745 -81.41 -8.52 -16.04
N ARG A 746 -80.72 -8.66 -17.17
CA ARG A 746 -81.34 -8.93 -18.49
C ARG A 746 -81.96 -10.33 -18.53
N GLU A 747 -81.24 -11.36 -18.07
CA GLU A 747 -81.79 -12.73 -18.01
C GLU A 747 -83.04 -12.84 -17.13
N LEU A 748 -83.03 -12.24 -15.94
CA LEU A 748 -84.19 -12.19 -15.06
C LEU A 748 -85.40 -11.59 -15.77
N LYS A 749 -85.21 -10.48 -16.48
CA LYS A 749 -86.28 -9.82 -17.23
C LYS A 749 -86.75 -10.61 -18.46
N VAL A 750 -85.87 -11.39 -19.10
CA VAL A 750 -86.26 -12.34 -20.16
C VAL A 750 -87.11 -13.49 -19.58
N LYS A 751 -86.73 -14.04 -18.43
CA LYS A 751 -87.49 -15.10 -17.74
C LYS A 751 -88.87 -14.58 -17.27
N GLU A 752 -88.95 -13.35 -16.77
CA GLU A 752 -90.20 -12.66 -16.43
C GLU A 752 -91.12 -12.49 -17.66
N LEU A 753 -90.59 -12.00 -18.79
CA LEU A 753 -91.33 -11.89 -20.04
C LEU A 753 -91.82 -13.25 -20.56
N GLN A 754 -90.98 -14.29 -20.51
CA GLN A 754 -91.36 -15.66 -20.90
C GLN A 754 -92.53 -16.20 -20.06
N LEU A 755 -92.55 -15.93 -18.75
CA LEU A 755 -93.65 -16.32 -17.86
C LEU A 755 -94.94 -15.58 -18.21
N MET A 756 -94.89 -14.27 -18.48
CA MET A 756 -96.06 -13.50 -18.92
C MET A 756 -96.58 -13.98 -20.28
N ASP A 757 -95.70 -14.27 -21.23
CA ASP A 757 -96.09 -14.78 -22.55
C ASP A 757 -96.69 -16.21 -22.46
N ALA A 758 -96.17 -17.06 -21.56
CA ALA A 758 -96.74 -18.37 -21.26
C ALA A 758 -98.07 -18.32 -20.50
N ALA A 759 -98.36 -17.24 -19.76
CA ALA A 759 -99.68 -16.97 -19.21
C ALA A 759 -100.65 -16.47 -20.29
N ARG A 760 -100.22 -15.50 -21.12
CA ARG A 760 -100.99 -14.95 -22.24
C ARG A 760 -101.42 -16.01 -23.25
N ARG A 761 -100.52 -16.93 -23.62
CA ARG A 761 -100.83 -18.06 -24.52
C ARG A 761 -101.87 -19.03 -23.91
N ARG A 762 -101.82 -19.28 -22.59
CA ARG A 762 -102.81 -20.11 -21.90
C ARG A 762 -104.19 -19.43 -21.86
N PHE A 763 -104.24 -18.13 -21.57
CA PHE A 763 -105.48 -17.35 -21.62
C PHE A 763 -106.11 -17.31 -23.03
N LEU A 764 -105.29 -17.04 -24.06
CA LEU A 764 -105.75 -17.04 -25.46
C LEU A 764 -106.29 -18.41 -25.88
N LYS A 765 -105.61 -19.51 -25.50
CA LYS A 765 -106.12 -20.86 -25.79
C LYS A 765 -107.46 -21.11 -25.08
N GLN A 766 -107.58 -20.77 -23.80
CA GLN A 766 -108.83 -20.94 -23.06
C GLN A 766 -110.00 -20.16 -23.68
N GLN A 767 -109.76 -18.96 -24.20
CA GLN A 767 -110.75 -18.18 -24.95
C GLN A 767 -111.10 -18.82 -26.31
N GLN A 768 -110.13 -19.45 -26.98
CA GLN A 768 -110.35 -20.17 -28.24
C GLN A 768 -111.16 -21.46 -28.02
N ASP A 769 -110.85 -22.22 -26.96
CA ASP A 769 -111.59 -23.42 -26.55
C ASP A 769 -113.05 -23.08 -26.15
N GLN A 770 -113.29 -21.92 -25.52
CA GLN A 770 -114.64 -21.40 -25.24
C GLN A 770 -115.44 -21.09 -26.52
N ARG A 771 -114.83 -20.42 -27.51
CA ARG A 771 -115.51 -20.15 -28.79
C ARG A 771 -115.82 -21.43 -29.57
N LEU A 772 -114.98 -22.46 -29.46
CA LEU A 772 -115.23 -23.75 -30.09
C LEU A 772 -116.43 -24.48 -29.45
N THR A 773 -116.64 -24.38 -28.13
CA THR A 773 -117.84 -24.96 -27.49
C THR A 773 -119.11 -24.14 -27.75
N GLU A 774 -119.01 -22.82 -27.92
CA GLU A 774 -120.13 -22.00 -28.39
C GLU A 774 -120.54 -22.33 -29.84
N LEU A 775 -119.57 -22.49 -30.75
CA LEU A 775 -119.83 -22.92 -32.14
C LEU A 775 -120.49 -24.30 -32.18
N HIS A 776 -119.96 -25.29 -31.46
CA HIS A 776 -120.57 -26.63 -31.38
C HIS A 776 -122.03 -26.60 -30.89
N ARG A 777 -122.35 -25.69 -29.96
CA ARG A 777 -123.71 -25.49 -29.44
C ARG A 777 -124.64 -24.83 -30.46
N LEU A 778 -124.12 -23.94 -31.30
CA LEU A 778 -124.85 -23.35 -32.43
C LEU A 778 -125.09 -24.38 -33.54
N ASP A 779 -124.08 -25.21 -33.86
CA ASP A 779 -124.23 -26.30 -34.83
C ASP A 779 -125.29 -27.33 -34.38
N GLU A 780 -125.32 -27.68 -33.09
CA GLU A 780 -126.41 -28.48 -32.53
C GLU A 780 -127.79 -27.81 -32.66
N GLN A 781 -127.89 -26.48 -32.48
CA GLN A 781 -129.15 -25.76 -32.68
C GLN A 781 -129.57 -25.72 -34.16
N ILE A 782 -128.61 -25.56 -35.08
CA ILE A 782 -128.84 -25.62 -36.53
C ILE A 782 -129.34 -27.03 -36.90
N GLN A 783 -128.69 -28.09 -36.44
CA GLN A 783 -129.08 -29.47 -36.75
C GLN A 783 -130.49 -29.79 -36.20
N ARG A 784 -130.82 -29.34 -34.99
CA ARG A 784 -132.17 -29.47 -34.42
C ARG A 784 -133.22 -28.70 -35.26
N LYS A 785 -132.90 -27.48 -35.70
CA LYS A 785 -133.75 -26.64 -36.56
C LYS A 785 -133.97 -27.26 -37.95
N MET A 786 -132.96 -27.88 -38.54
CA MET A 786 -133.07 -28.61 -39.81
C MET A 786 -133.96 -29.84 -39.65
N ASN A 787 -133.75 -30.65 -38.61
CA ASN A 787 -134.58 -31.82 -38.33
C ASN A 787 -136.07 -31.45 -38.14
N THR A 788 -136.39 -30.35 -37.44
CA THR A 788 -137.80 -29.89 -37.30
C THR A 788 -138.39 -29.41 -38.62
N ARG A 789 -137.64 -28.65 -39.44
CA ARG A 789 -138.07 -28.22 -40.77
C ARG A 789 -138.37 -29.43 -41.66
N ASP A 790 -137.50 -30.44 -41.61
CA ASP A 790 -137.63 -31.61 -42.48
C ASP A 790 -138.84 -32.47 -42.06
N GLN A 791 -139.13 -32.56 -40.76
CA GLN A 791 -140.38 -33.12 -40.23
C GLN A 791 -141.63 -32.32 -40.67
N GLU A 792 -141.59 -30.99 -40.61
CA GLU A 792 -142.68 -30.12 -41.10
C GLU A 792 -142.94 -30.33 -42.60
N THR A 793 -141.89 -30.46 -43.42
CA THR A 793 -142.06 -30.75 -44.85
C THR A 793 -142.61 -32.16 -45.12
N ALA A 794 -142.23 -33.16 -44.32
CA ALA A 794 -142.77 -34.52 -44.44
C ALA A 794 -144.27 -34.57 -44.11
N ALA A 795 -144.70 -33.85 -43.05
CA ALA A 795 -146.11 -33.72 -42.70
C ALA A 795 -146.92 -33.03 -43.82
N ALA A 796 -146.40 -31.93 -44.38
CA ALA A 796 -147.05 -31.23 -45.49
C ALA A 796 -147.22 -32.09 -46.75
N VAL A 797 -146.25 -32.98 -47.04
CA VAL A 797 -146.36 -33.94 -48.15
C VAL A 797 -147.44 -35.00 -47.88
N GLN A 798 -147.59 -35.47 -46.63
CA GLN A 798 -148.65 -36.41 -46.27
C GLN A 798 -150.05 -35.77 -46.37
N ASP A 799 -150.23 -34.54 -45.89
CA ASP A 799 -151.49 -33.79 -46.03
C ASP A 799 -151.93 -33.61 -47.50
N ILE A 800 -150.96 -33.36 -48.40
CA ILE A 800 -151.21 -33.28 -49.84
C ILE A 800 -151.68 -34.64 -50.39
N GLN A 801 -151.04 -35.74 -50.00
CA GLN A 801 -151.46 -37.09 -50.43
C GLN A 801 -152.85 -37.48 -49.92
N VAL A 802 -153.20 -37.13 -48.68
CA VAL A 802 -154.55 -37.39 -48.12
C VAL A 802 -155.61 -36.64 -48.93
N ARG A 803 -155.43 -35.33 -49.16
CA ARG A 803 -156.36 -34.53 -49.99
C ARG A 803 -156.48 -35.04 -51.42
N GLN A 804 -155.39 -35.57 -51.99
CA GLN A 804 -155.40 -36.15 -53.34
C GLN A 804 -156.24 -37.44 -53.40
N MET A 805 -156.18 -38.28 -52.36
CA MET A 805 -157.06 -39.46 -52.25
C MET A 805 -158.53 -39.09 -51.99
N GLU A 806 -158.81 -38.05 -51.19
CA GLU A 806 -160.17 -37.54 -51.01
C GLU A 806 -160.77 -37.04 -52.33
N LEU A 807 -159.98 -36.31 -53.14
CA LEU A 807 -160.40 -35.81 -54.44
C LEU A 807 -160.73 -36.95 -55.43
N GLU A 808 -159.94 -38.02 -55.44
CA GLU A 808 -160.24 -39.22 -56.23
C GLU A 808 -161.51 -39.94 -55.76
N ALA A 809 -161.73 -40.04 -54.45
CA ALA A 809 -162.94 -40.64 -53.89
C ALA A 809 -164.20 -39.83 -54.27
N GLN A 810 -164.14 -38.50 -54.17
CA GLN A 810 -165.21 -37.60 -54.60
C GLN A 810 -165.48 -37.72 -56.10
N ARG A 811 -164.44 -37.80 -56.94
CA ARG A 811 -164.58 -37.99 -58.39
C ARG A 811 -165.32 -39.30 -58.73
N ARG A 812 -164.95 -40.43 -58.09
CA ARG A 812 -165.61 -41.73 -58.32
C ARG A 812 -167.08 -41.72 -57.89
N LEU A 813 -167.43 -41.00 -56.83
CA LEU A 813 -168.82 -40.77 -56.42
C LEU A 813 -169.59 -39.96 -57.46
N PHE A 814 -168.99 -38.90 -58.02
CA PHE A 814 -169.60 -38.05 -59.04
C PHE A 814 -169.85 -38.83 -60.35
N GLU A 815 -168.89 -39.65 -60.79
CA GLU A 815 -169.03 -40.53 -61.96
C GLU A 815 -170.16 -41.57 -61.78
N GLN A 816 -170.34 -42.10 -60.56
CA GLN A 816 -171.48 -42.99 -60.24
C GLN A 816 -172.83 -42.27 -60.17
N GLN A 817 -172.88 -40.99 -59.82
CA GLN A 817 -174.10 -40.18 -59.85
C GLN A 817 -174.50 -39.85 -61.30
N LEU A 818 -173.56 -39.38 -62.12
CA LEU A 818 -173.79 -39.04 -63.52
C LEU A 818 -174.32 -40.25 -64.34
N ALA A 819 -173.79 -41.44 -64.08
CA ALA A 819 -174.27 -42.68 -64.70
C ALA A 819 -175.71 -43.05 -64.31
N LYS A 820 -176.18 -42.67 -63.12
CA LYS A 820 -177.58 -42.86 -62.70
C LYS A 820 -178.51 -41.82 -63.30
N GLU A 821 -178.06 -40.58 -63.45
CA GLU A 821 -178.88 -39.52 -64.05
C GLU A 821 -179.08 -39.72 -65.56
N GLN A 822 -178.08 -40.19 -66.31
CA GLN A 822 -178.25 -40.51 -67.74
C GLN A 822 -179.35 -41.55 -67.98
N VAL A 823 -179.47 -42.57 -67.11
CA VAL A 823 -180.55 -43.57 -67.19
C VAL A 823 -181.92 -42.94 -66.87
N ARG A 824 -181.99 -41.99 -65.92
CA ARG A 824 -183.23 -41.28 -65.56
C ARG A 824 -183.71 -40.34 -66.68
N VAL A 825 -182.81 -39.52 -67.23
CA VAL A 825 -183.12 -38.55 -68.30
C VAL A 825 -183.61 -39.26 -69.58
N THR A 826 -183.06 -40.44 -69.92
CA THR A 826 -183.56 -41.24 -71.05
C THR A 826 -184.96 -41.82 -70.87
N GLN A 827 -185.48 -41.88 -69.62
CA GLN A 827 -186.87 -42.22 -69.34
C GLN A 827 -187.78 -40.98 -69.34
N GLU A 828 -187.33 -39.86 -68.76
CA GLU A 828 -188.10 -38.61 -68.67
C GLU A 828 -188.37 -37.97 -70.04
N VAL A 829 -187.37 -37.92 -70.93
CA VAL A 829 -187.51 -37.37 -72.30
C VAL A 829 -188.56 -38.15 -73.13
N ARG A 830 -188.81 -39.41 -72.80
CA ARG A 830 -189.83 -40.22 -73.49
C ARG A 830 -191.27 -39.89 -73.08
N ALA A 831 -191.47 -39.27 -71.90
CA ALA A 831 -192.78 -38.82 -71.42
C ALA A 831 -193.09 -37.36 -71.82
N GLU A 832 -192.07 -36.53 -72.02
CA GLU A 832 -192.23 -35.10 -72.35
C GLU A 832 -192.73 -34.85 -73.79
N VAL A 833 -192.67 -35.87 -74.67
CA VAL A 833 -193.21 -35.79 -76.04
C VAL A 833 -194.74 -35.83 -76.03
N ASP A 834 -195.36 -36.62 -75.15
CA ASP A 834 -196.82 -36.77 -75.08
C ASP A 834 -197.51 -35.54 -74.45
N THR A 835 -196.88 -34.90 -73.46
CA THR A 835 -197.45 -33.73 -72.77
C THR A 835 -197.46 -32.45 -73.61
N ARG A 836 -196.53 -32.31 -74.58
CA ARG A 836 -196.53 -31.20 -75.55
C ARG A 836 -197.76 -31.18 -76.46
N ARG A 837 -198.51 -32.29 -76.54
CA ARG A 837 -199.75 -32.41 -77.32
C ARG A 837 -200.99 -31.82 -76.64
N HIS A 838 -200.86 -31.30 -75.41
CA HIS A 838 -202.01 -30.91 -74.57
C HIS A 838 -201.94 -29.47 -74.03
N ARG A 839 -201.00 -28.64 -74.52
CA ARG A 839 -200.81 -27.25 -74.05
C ARG A 839 -201.00 -26.18 -75.13
N SER A 840 -201.44 -26.57 -76.32
CA SER A 840 -201.75 -25.67 -77.45
C SER A 840 -203.21 -25.16 -77.47
N GLU A 841 -204.01 -25.46 -76.44
CA GLU A 841 -205.48 -25.27 -76.46
C GLU A 841 -206.03 -24.31 -75.38
N VAL A 842 -205.17 -23.66 -74.56
CA VAL A 842 -205.64 -22.96 -73.33
C VAL A 842 -205.29 -21.46 -73.27
N GLU A 843 -204.16 -21.03 -73.82
CA GLU A 843 -203.67 -19.64 -73.67
C GLU A 843 -204.05 -18.73 -74.86
N GLU A 844 -205.28 -18.89 -75.37
CA GLU A 844 -205.97 -17.94 -76.27
C GLU A 844 -206.67 -16.80 -75.48
N THR A 845 -206.45 -16.70 -74.16
CA THR A 845 -207.22 -15.81 -73.27
C THR A 845 -206.36 -14.86 -72.44
N THR A 846 -206.89 -13.65 -72.20
CA THR A 846 -206.36 -12.62 -71.28
C THR A 846 -205.01 -11.97 -71.65
N PHE A 847 -204.89 -11.60 -72.93
CA PHE A 847 -204.22 -10.34 -73.31
C PHE A 847 -204.90 -9.13 -72.61
N GLN A 848 -204.17 -8.00 -72.49
CA GLN A 848 -204.59 -6.70 -71.92
C GLN A 848 -204.64 -6.52 -70.37
N HIS A 849 -203.56 -5.95 -69.83
CA HIS A 849 -203.57 -4.61 -69.22
C HIS A 849 -202.10 -4.12 -69.12
N LEU A 850 -201.60 -3.46 -70.18
CA LEU A 850 -201.41 -2.00 -70.24
C LEU A 850 -200.44 -1.48 -69.15
N LEU A 851 -199.13 -1.44 -69.44
CA LEU A 851 -198.40 -0.30 -70.07
C LEU A 851 -198.44 1.01 -69.25
N ASN A 852 -197.29 1.45 -68.73
CA ASN A 852 -196.46 2.47 -69.43
C ASN A 852 -195.08 2.72 -68.76
N ASN A 853 -194.11 3.10 -69.61
CA ASN A 853 -192.83 3.81 -69.36
C ASN A 853 -191.74 3.10 -68.50
N ASP A 854 -190.53 2.78 -68.99
CA ASP A 854 -189.41 3.56 -69.62
C ASP A 854 -188.39 4.05 -68.55
N THR A 855 -187.04 4.12 -68.69
CA THR A 855 -185.98 3.80 -69.71
C THR A 855 -184.57 3.86 -68.98
N ASP A 856 -183.36 3.48 -69.47
CA ASP A 856 -182.89 2.93 -70.76
C ASP A 856 -181.52 2.15 -70.73
N VAL A 857 -181.28 1.33 -71.77
CA VAL A 857 -180.07 1.15 -72.64
C VAL A 857 -178.59 1.04 -72.11
N SER A 858 -178.11 -0.23 -72.03
CA SER A 858 -177.10 -0.86 -72.94
C SER A 858 -175.54 -0.82 -72.78
N LEU A 859 -174.95 -1.96 -73.20
CA LEU A 859 -173.75 -2.20 -74.08
C LEU A 859 -172.29 -1.77 -73.76
N GLY A 860 -171.37 -2.67 -74.13
CA GLY A 860 -169.95 -2.40 -74.46
C GLY A 860 -168.89 -2.98 -73.51
N THR A 861 -167.64 -3.29 -73.91
CA THR A 861 -167.05 -4.23 -74.90
C THR A 861 -165.50 -4.16 -74.79
N ASN A 862 -164.80 -5.26 -75.09
CA ASN A 862 -163.43 -5.33 -75.67
C ASN A 862 -162.13 -5.00 -74.86
N LYS A 863 -161.13 -5.89 -75.08
CA LYS A 863 -159.67 -5.64 -75.33
C LYS A 863 -158.73 -5.14 -74.20
N VAL A 864 -157.38 -5.24 -74.30
CA VAL A 864 -156.42 -6.28 -74.82
C VAL A 864 -154.97 -5.86 -74.43
N SER A 865 -153.94 -6.72 -74.62
CA SER A 865 -152.48 -6.43 -74.64
C SER A 865 -151.77 -5.95 -73.33
N VAL A 866 -150.42 -5.96 -73.18
CA VAL A 866 -149.28 -6.88 -73.50
C VAL A 866 -147.95 -6.24 -73.01
N HIS A 867 -146.85 -7.01 -72.85
CA HIS A 867 -145.42 -6.57 -72.72
C HIS A 867 -144.97 -5.91 -71.39
N LEU A 868 -143.65 -5.80 -71.07
CA LEU A 868 -142.46 -6.70 -71.18
C LEU A 868 -141.22 -6.01 -70.55
N LEU A 869 -140.17 -6.78 -70.16
CA LEU A 869 -138.74 -6.39 -70.08
C LEU A 869 -138.31 -5.27 -69.06
N TYR A 870 -137.06 -5.17 -68.57
CA TYR A 870 -135.97 -6.14 -68.23
C TYR A 870 -134.78 -5.40 -67.56
N THR A 871 -133.86 -6.14 -66.90
CA THR A 871 -132.40 -5.82 -66.72
C THR A 871 -131.97 -4.59 -65.87
N SER A 872 -130.72 -4.49 -65.33
CA SER A 872 -129.53 -5.39 -65.34
C SER A 872 -128.57 -5.08 -64.17
N ARG A 873 -127.66 -6.05 -63.91
CA ARG A 873 -126.41 -6.04 -63.13
C ARG A 873 -126.47 -6.62 -61.71
N ASP A 874 -125.66 -7.63 -61.39
CA ASP A 874 -124.87 -8.55 -62.24
C ASP A 874 -124.89 -9.95 -61.59
#